data_AF-A0A166FGX4-F1
#
_entry.id   AF-A0A166FGX4-F1
#
_cell.length_a   1.000
_cell.length_b   1.000
_cell.length_c   1.000
_cell.angle_alpha   90.00
_cell.angle_beta   90.00
_cell.angle_gamma   90.00
#
_symmetry.space_group_name_H-M   'P 1'
#
loop_
_entity.id
_entity.type
_entity.pdbx_description
1 polymer ?
#
loop_
_entity_poly.entity_id
_entity_poly.type
_entity_poly.pdbx_seq_one_letter_code
_entity_poly.pdbx_strand_id
1 'polypeptide(L)'
;MYKNEFKKLSIFLIIFAIIAIGAFSLIGTTNAVDVTIDNTTTIQAASIGNTSFTNGSTLYLSDGVYSGTGNNNLTVSKNMTIAAVNKGGAIIDMENSGRAFTINAGINLTLINITFINGNTTSNGGVITSTQANITLTITDCTFENNTGNGGGVVAITGVGSNNTIKNSIFKNNTAVTSGAIYINGVGSVNLVDNCTFENNKATNDHGALRMTGEGSNNTIKNSIFKNNTATSTDIGALDFSGINSTNLVDNCTFENNKAHVNQGAIYMGGTGSNNTLKNSVFKNNTAGTNYGATNIGGDNSTNLVDNCTFENNAAGNNYGALRMTGVGSVNLVDNCTFENNNAGTNYGALSISGIDSNNTVKNSVFENNTASDNYGAIYIVGDGSNSILDNVNVVNNSAGINGGGIGFSGDNNVLTIKDSIISDNSAVKEGGALFASGENQTINIEGSALVNNGAKIGGALDINGEDSEVNIDNSLFENNSATSSGGAIDINGESHETNINDSTFNNNSAKNGGAINSNGANNIIIANNTGFNNNNASSKGGVINSNGDSNVIVLDNSTATNNSAREGGAISSTGDENEIAIGNSELSGNNDGILKSEGDGNKVTVDNSTMTNNTAKDGLITNNGDNNNVTIDNTNSTNNTGDIVSNTGDNNTESENNSTIIVDVTYETNTDLAVVSGNGQITIIAILTNKHTGEKLAGEKVYFYVNGKQIGSANTNKYGEARFIYNVPKTANYTIYAKSQQTTITNSTGNYTFKESTSITQSLNVNKPLTPAKIKVYSKKTTSKKTKKYKIYYITYSIKNYGEKTGSKTFTKSLKNILKKHKLYKIQTTKNTKYNYNKASKILKTIVKNLAHNKIAKLKITVYRKA
;
A
#
# COMPACT_ATOMS: atom_id res chain seq x y z
N MET A 1 21.22 -25.09 41.26
CA MET A 1 22.46 -24.29 41.50
C MET A 1 22.21 -22.85 41.95
N TYR A 2 21.09 -22.20 41.59
CA TYR A 2 20.82 -20.78 41.87
C TYR A 2 20.52 -20.34 43.33
N LYS A 3 20.25 -21.27 44.26
CA LYS A 3 19.87 -20.92 45.65
C LYS A 3 21.06 -20.61 46.58
N ASN A 4 22.28 -21.05 46.21
CA ASN A 4 23.48 -20.87 47.02
C ASN A 4 24.25 -19.58 46.69
N GLU A 5 24.11 -19.03 45.49
CA GLU A 5 24.76 -17.76 45.12
C GLU A 5 24.02 -16.54 45.68
N PHE A 6 22.69 -16.58 45.75
CA PHE A 6 21.89 -15.54 46.41
C PHE A 6 22.20 -15.41 47.91
N LYS A 7 22.48 -16.53 48.59
CA LYS A 7 22.90 -16.52 50.00
C LYS A 7 24.30 -15.93 50.19
N LYS A 8 25.24 -16.21 49.27
CA LYS A 8 26.59 -15.62 49.32
C LYS A 8 26.56 -14.12 49.04
N LEU A 9 25.77 -13.65 48.07
CA LEU A 9 25.63 -12.22 47.77
C LEU A 9 24.94 -11.45 48.91
N SER A 10 23.92 -12.05 49.54
CA SER A 10 23.22 -11.45 50.69
C SER A 10 24.10 -11.37 51.93
N ILE A 11 24.91 -12.41 52.20
CA ILE A 11 25.87 -12.40 53.32
C ILE A 11 27.01 -11.40 53.06
N PHE A 12 27.45 -11.25 51.81
CA PHE A 12 28.49 -10.27 51.43
C PHE A 12 27.99 -8.82 51.59
N LEU A 13 26.73 -8.53 51.20
CA LEU A 13 26.09 -7.22 51.39
C LEU A 13 25.84 -6.90 52.86
N ILE A 14 25.46 -7.88 53.69
CA ILE A 14 25.27 -7.70 55.13
C ILE A 14 26.62 -7.48 55.84
N ILE A 15 27.68 -8.18 55.45
CA ILE A 15 29.04 -7.97 55.99
C ILE A 15 29.58 -6.61 55.58
N PHE A 16 29.32 -6.13 54.36
CA PHE A 16 29.72 -4.78 53.93
C PHE A 16 28.94 -3.68 54.65
N ALA A 17 27.64 -3.89 54.91
CA ALA A 17 26.83 -2.98 55.73
C ALA A 17 27.32 -2.96 57.19
N ILE A 18 27.71 -4.10 57.76
CA ILE A 18 28.25 -4.19 59.13
C ILE A 18 29.67 -3.59 59.22
N ILE A 19 30.51 -3.70 58.19
CA ILE A 19 31.83 -3.07 58.12
C ILE A 19 31.71 -1.55 57.91
N ALA A 20 30.72 -1.08 57.13
CA ALA A 20 30.41 0.35 56.98
C ALA A 20 29.84 0.98 58.26
N ILE A 21 29.08 0.21 59.05
CA ILE A 21 28.58 0.64 60.37
C ILE A 21 29.70 0.55 61.43
N GLY A 22 30.64 -0.40 61.31
CA GLY A 22 31.75 -0.61 62.25
C GLY A 22 32.97 0.31 62.06
N ALA A 23 33.16 0.89 60.87
CA ALA A 23 34.28 1.81 60.61
C ALA A 23 34.01 3.26 61.09
N PHE A 24 32.79 3.57 61.56
CA PHE A 24 32.41 4.89 62.05
C PHE A 24 32.60 5.11 63.56
N SER A 25 33.02 4.09 64.32
CA SER A 25 33.09 4.18 65.78
C SER A 25 34.51 4.48 66.31
N LEU A 26 35.17 5.53 65.80
CA LEU A 26 36.42 6.05 66.41
C LEU A 26 36.75 7.51 66.01
N ILE A 27 35.74 8.39 65.91
CA ILE A 27 35.93 9.84 65.98
C ILE A 27 34.72 10.38 66.77
N GLY A 28 34.96 11.19 67.81
CA GLY A 28 33.95 11.59 68.79
C GLY A 28 32.61 12.00 68.18
N THR A 29 31.56 11.22 68.47
CA THR A 29 30.20 11.49 68.02
C THR A 29 29.62 12.63 68.81
N THR A 30 29.49 13.79 68.17
CA THR A 30 28.40 14.70 68.54
C THR A 30 27.11 14.06 68.04
N ASN A 31 26.18 13.77 68.94
CA ASN A 31 24.90 13.18 68.54
C ASN A 31 24.19 14.14 67.56
N ALA A 32 23.60 13.58 66.51
CA ALA A 32 22.67 14.33 65.66
C ALA A 32 21.53 14.86 66.53
N VAL A 33 21.15 16.12 66.33
CA VAL A 33 20.12 16.81 67.12
C VAL A 33 18.90 17.04 66.25
N ASP A 34 17.72 16.72 66.78
CA ASP A 34 16.45 17.10 66.17
C ASP A 34 16.04 18.47 66.69
N VAL A 35 15.87 19.43 65.78
CA VAL A 35 15.43 20.80 66.09
C VAL A 35 14.09 21.04 65.41
N THR A 36 13.08 21.49 66.15
CA THR A 36 11.80 21.90 65.57
C THR A 36 11.64 23.41 65.67
N ILE A 37 11.22 24.05 64.59
CA ILE A 37 10.95 25.49 64.55
C ILE A 37 9.58 25.79 63.96
N ASP A 38 9.01 26.92 64.35
CA ASP A 38 7.92 27.57 63.62
C ASP A 38 8.50 28.60 62.62
N ASN A 39 7.63 29.31 61.90
CA ASN A 39 8.04 30.30 60.91
C ASN A 39 8.49 31.66 61.50
N THR A 40 8.65 31.77 62.83
CA THR A 40 9.25 32.95 63.48
C THR A 40 10.76 32.82 63.62
N THR A 41 11.30 31.59 63.57
CA THR A 41 12.74 31.30 63.56
C THR A 41 13.18 30.97 62.13
N THR A 42 14.31 31.51 61.69
CA THR A 42 14.82 31.24 60.34
C THR A 42 15.51 29.88 60.26
N ILE A 43 15.44 29.25 59.09
CA ILE A 43 16.13 27.99 58.79
C ILE A 43 17.63 28.14 59.05
N GLN A 44 18.24 29.26 58.65
CA GLN A 44 19.64 29.55 58.89
C GLN A 44 19.99 29.59 60.37
N ALA A 45 19.20 30.29 61.20
CA ALA A 45 19.46 30.42 62.63
C ALA A 45 19.33 29.09 63.36
N ALA A 46 18.42 28.22 62.92
CA ALA A 46 18.19 26.91 63.54
C ALA A 46 19.19 25.82 63.11
N SER A 47 19.77 25.95 61.92
CA SER A 47 20.66 24.94 61.31
C SER A 47 22.08 25.44 61.04
N ILE A 48 22.33 26.10 59.91
CA ILE A 48 23.66 26.44 59.41
C ILE A 48 24.40 27.39 60.35
N GLY A 49 23.70 28.35 60.94
CA GLY A 49 24.22 29.30 61.93
C GLY A 49 24.25 28.76 63.37
N ASN A 50 23.73 27.55 63.61
CA ASN A 50 23.64 26.94 64.93
C ASN A 50 24.81 25.97 65.16
N THR A 51 25.67 26.29 66.13
CA THR A 51 26.80 25.43 66.50
C THR A 51 26.36 24.11 67.14
N SER A 52 25.15 24.07 67.71
CA SER A 52 24.55 22.85 68.28
C SER A 52 23.92 21.94 67.21
N PHE A 53 23.70 22.45 66.00
CA PHE A 53 23.21 21.66 64.88
C PHE A 53 24.38 20.95 64.20
N THR A 54 24.53 19.66 64.45
CA THR A 54 25.71 18.86 64.09
C THR A 54 25.49 18.01 62.83
N ASN A 55 26.53 17.37 62.31
CA ASN A 55 26.45 16.54 61.12
C ASN A 55 25.46 15.38 61.32
N GLY A 56 24.48 15.24 60.43
CA GLY A 56 23.40 14.25 60.49
C GLY A 56 22.14 14.73 61.23
N SER A 57 22.10 15.96 61.73
CA SER A 57 20.94 16.54 62.44
C SER A 57 19.71 16.73 61.55
N THR A 58 18.53 16.72 62.15
CA THR A 58 17.25 16.96 61.48
C THR A 58 16.63 18.28 61.92
N LEU A 59 16.20 19.10 60.96
CA LEU A 59 15.39 20.30 61.19
C LEU A 59 13.94 20.03 60.80
N TYR A 60 13.03 20.06 61.76
CA TYR A 60 11.59 19.99 61.56
C TYR A 60 10.97 21.37 61.44
N LEU A 61 10.21 21.59 60.37
CA LEU A 61 9.47 22.81 60.09
C LEU A 61 8.00 22.59 60.44
N SER A 62 7.48 23.36 61.39
CA SER A 62 6.04 23.41 61.68
C SER A 62 5.31 24.09 60.51
N ASP A 63 3.98 23.98 60.50
CA ASP A 63 3.18 24.57 59.44
C ASP A 63 3.37 26.08 59.37
N GLY A 64 3.59 26.62 58.17
CA GLY A 64 3.82 28.03 57.97
C GLY A 64 4.62 28.35 56.71
N VAL A 65 4.66 29.65 56.39
CA VAL A 65 5.46 30.19 55.29
C VAL A 65 6.77 30.72 55.84
N TYR A 66 7.88 30.19 55.35
CA TYR A 66 9.25 30.56 55.67
C TYR A 66 9.80 31.40 54.51
N SER A 67 9.80 32.72 54.68
CA SER A 67 10.27 33.71 53.70
C SER A 67 11.25 34.70 54.32
N GLY A 68 11.85 35.59 53.52
CA GLY A 68 12.80 36.59 54.00
C GLY A 68 14.21 36.05 54.29
N THR A 69 15.06 36.96 54.78
CA THR A 69 16.48 36.68 55.03
C THR A 69 16.66 35.52 56.01
N GLY A 70 17.54 34.57 55.66
CA GLY A 70 17.81 33.38 56.47
C GLY A 70 16.92 32.18 56.17
N ASN A 71 15.94 32.32 55.26
CA ASN A 71 15.13 31.20 54.75
C ASN A 71 15.44 30.88 53.27
N ASN A 72 16.24 31.71 52.60
CA ASN A 72 16.72 31.50 51.24
C ASN A 72 18.25 31.71 51.14
N ASN A 73 18.82 31.30 50.01
CA ASN A 73 20.24 31.39 49.63
C ASN A 73 21.20 30.78 50.65
N LEU A 74 20.83 29.60 51.15
CA LEU A 74 21.53 28.92 52.22
C LEU A 74 22.61 27.96 51.69
N THR A 75 23.82 28.04 52.22
CA THR A 75 24.89 27.09 51.90
C THR A 75 24.90 25.92 52.88
N VAL A 76 24.57 24.73 52.38
CA VAL A 76 24.56 23.48 53.15
C VAL A 76 25.98 22.92 53.21
N SER A 77 26.56 22.96 54.42
CA SER A 77 27.95 22.56 54.70
C SER A 77 28.07 21.37 55.66
N LYS A 78 26.94 20.80 56.10
CA LYS A 78 26.83 19.64 56.98
C LYS A 78 25.81 18.68 56.39
N ASN A 79 25.99 17.39 56.60
CA ASN A 79 24.95 16.41 56.33
C ASN A 79 23.73 16.76 57.18
N MET A 80 22.55 16.81 56.59
CA MET A 80 21.35 17.18 57.33
C MET A 80 20.06 16.73 56.65
N THR A 81 19.01 16.63 57.45
CA THR A 81 17.63 16.45 57.00
C THR A 81 16.84 17.71 57.32
N ILE A 82 16.00 18.16 56.38
CA ILE A 82 14.98 19.19 56.62
C ILE A 82 13.64 18.57 56.27
N ALA A 83 12.72 18.57 57.22
CA ALA A 83 11.42 17.90 57.07
C ALA A 83 10.29 18.82 57.54
N ALA A 84 9.19 18.89 56.81
CA ALA A 84 7.96 19.45 57.37
C ALA A 84 7.33 18.44 58.34
N VAL A 85 6.80 18.92 59.47
CA VAL A 85 6.08 18.09 60.45
C VAL A 85 4.83 17.49 59.80
N ASN A 86 4.08 18.31 59.06
CA ASN A 86 2.94 17.86 58.27
C ASN A 86 3.24 18.00 56.77
N LYS A 87 2.84 17.00 55.97
CA LYS A 87 3.03 17.00 54.52
C LYS A 87 2.37 18.23 53.87
N GLY A 88 3.17 19.06 53.21
CA GLY A 88 2.73 20.31 52.57
C GLY A 88 2.43 21.46 53.55
N GLY A 89 2.61 21.26 54.85
CA GLY A 89 2.32 22.28 55.88
C GLY A 89 3.37 23.38 55.95
N ALA A 90 4.64 23.06 55.67
CA ALA A 90 5.72 24.05 55.60
C ALA A 90 6.00 24.45 54.15
N ILE A 91 5.96 25.76 53.89
CA ILE A 91 6.25 26.38 52.59
C ILE A 91 7.52 27.21 52.72
N ILE A 92 8.54 26.91 51.93
CA ILE A 92 9.71 27.79 51.75
C ILE A 92 9.42 28.65 50.53
N ASP A 93 9.25 29.95 50.74
CA ASP A 93 8.98 30.94 49.68
C ASP A 93 10.24 31.78 49.44
N MET A 94 10.76 31.71 48.22
CA MET A 94 11.96 32.43 47.79
C MET A 94 11.61 33.83 47.23
N GLU A 95 10.35 34.24 47.27
CA GLU A 95 9.90 35.61 46.98
C GLU A 95 10.30 36.12 45.58
N ASN A 96 10.34 35.22 44.59
CA ASN A 96 10.83 35.50 43.24
C ASN A 96 12.29 35.99 43.22
N SER A 97 13.11 35.56 44.17
CA SER A 97 14.51 35.98 44.29
C SER A 97 15.43 34.89 44.86
N GLY A 98 16.45 34.52 44.10
CA GLY A 98 17.47 33.57 44.52
C GLY A 98 16.97 32.12 44.49
N ARG A 99 17.52 31.29 45.39
CA ARG A 99 17.21 29.85 45.54
C ARG A 99 17.13 29.47 47.01
N ALA A 100 16.71 28.25 47.36
CA ALA A 100 16.76 27.77 48.74
C ALA A 100 18.17 27.37 49.18
N PHE A 101 18.82 26.46 48.44
CA PHE A 101 20.04 25.76 48.89
C PHE A 101 21.17 25.70 47.85
N THR A 102 22.40 25.82 48.34
CA THR A 102 23.66 25.46 47.63
C THR A 102 24.39 24.40 48.44
N ILE A 103 24.76 23.27 47.84
CA ILE A 103 25.34 22.12 48.56
C ILE A 103 26.86 22.05 48.34
N ASN A 104 27.63 21.94 49.43
CA ASN A 104 29.09 21.77 49.38
C ASN A 104 29.52 20.33 49.05
N ALA A 105 30.80 20.14 48.69
CA ALA A 105 31.39 18.84 48.38
C ALA A 105 31.19 17.81 49.50
N GLY A 106 30.85 16.58 49.16
CA GLY A 106 30.73 15.48 50.12
C GLY A 106 29.52 15.55 51.07
N ILE A 107 28.56 16.45 50.81
CA ILE A 107 27.42 16.67 51.71
C ILE A 107 26.18 15.89 51.28
N ASN A 108 25.48 15.33 52.27
CA ASN A 108 24.19 14.68 52.13
C ASN A 108 23.06 15.60 52.60
N LEU A 109 22.20 16.03 51.68
CA LEU A 109 21.00 16.81 52.00
C LEU A 109 19.76 15.96 51.76
N THR A 110 18.91 15.85 52.79
CA THR A 110 17.60 15.18 52.69
C THR A 110 16.47 16.20 52.91
N LEU A 111 15.50 16.25 52.00
CA LEU A 111 14.34 17.13 52.04
C LEU A 111 13.05 16.28 52.04
N ILE A 112 12.17 16.50 53.02
CA ILE A 112 10.97 15.68 53.21
C ILE A 112 9.75 16.57 53.42
N ASN A 113 8.64 16.30 52.71
CA ASN A 113 7.32 16.87 52.99
C ASN A 113 7.17 18.40 52.79
N ILE A 114 8.12 19.06 52.13
CA ILE A 114 8.18 20.54 52.02
C ILE A 114 7.66 21.02 50.66
N THR A 115 7.01 22.18 50.67
CA THR A 115 6.64 22.92 49.46
C THR A 115 7.64 24.06 49.21
N PHE A 116 8.16 24.18 48.00
CA PHE A 116 9.08 25.23 47.55
C PHE A 116 8.45 26.05 46.43
N ILE A 117 8.34 27.36 46.64
CA ILE A 117 7.73 28.27 45.66
C ILE A 117 8.57 29.48 45.33
N ASN A 118 8.39 29.99 44.12
CA ASN A 118 8.91 31.29 43.67
C ASN A 118 10.45 31.42 43.77
N GLY A 119 11.20 30.33 43.60
CA GLY A 119 12.63 30.42 43.30
C GLY A 119 12.84 31.17 41.99
N ASN A 120 13.80 32.09 41.92
CA ASN A 120 14.10 32.80 40.67
C ASN A 120 15.55 33.28 40.65
N THR A 121 16.36 32.62 39.83
CA THR A 121 17.77 32.96 39.65
C THR A 121 18.17 32.88 38.19
N THR A 122 19.12 33.73 37.80
CA THR A 122 19.77 33.72 36.48
C THR A 122 20.87 32.67 36.36
N SER A 123 21.19 31.95 37.45
CA SER A 123 22.16 30.86 37.48
C SER A 123 21.49 29.48 37.59
N ASN A 124 22.30 28.42 37.66
CA ASN A 124 21.84 27.04 37.79
C ASN A 124 21.08 26.78 39.10
N GLY A 125 19.91 26.13 38.98
CA GLY A 125 19.11 25.62 40.09
C GLY A 125 18.22 26.69 40.72
N GLY A 126 16.94 26.72 40.35
CA GLY A 126 15.96 27.67 40.92
C GLY A 126 15.71 27.48 42.42
N VAL A 127 15.94 26.27 42.94
CA VAL A 127 15.78 25.95 44.37
C VAL A 127 17.05 25.34 44.95
N ILE A 128 17.69 24.39 44.25
CA ILE A 128 18.83 23.61 44.74
C ILE A 128 19.94 23.60 43.69
N THR A 129 21.17 23.85 44.10
CA THR A 129 22.33 23.75 43.21
C THR A 129 23.56 23.11 43.87
N SER A 130 24.38 22.43 43.07
CA SER A 130 25.75 22.07 43.42
C SER A 130 26.61 21.77 42.20
N THR A 131 27.84 22.27 42.19
CA THR A 131 28.88 21.91 41.21
C THR A 131 29.98 21.04 41.82
N GLN A 132 29.83 20.67 43.10
CA GLN A 132 30.87 20.03 43.90
C GLN A 132 30.76 18.50 43.86
N ALA A 133 31.89 17.80 43.98
CA ALA A 133 31.93 16.34 43.87
C ALA A 133 31.29 15.63 45.08
N ASN A 134 30.82 14.40 44.82
CA ASN A 134 30.37 13.42 45.81
C ASN A 134 29.25 13.92 46.74
N ILE A 135 28.32 14.75 46.24
CA ILE A 135 27.15 15.14 47.02
C ILE A 135 26.06 14.07 46.93
N THR A 136 25.22 13.97 47.96
CA THR A 136 24.00 13.16 47.91
C THR A 136 22.79 14.06 48.13
N LEU A 137 21.84 14.05 47.18
CA LEU A 137 20.57 14.75 47.33
C LEU A 137 19.44 13.74 47.42
N THR A 138 18.67 13.79 48.51
CA THR A 138 17.44 13.01 48.68
C THR A 138 16.24 13.95 48.81
N ILE A 139 15.24 13.78 47.96
CA ILE A 139 13.98 14.52 47.99
C ILE A 139 12.84 13.51 48.09
N THR A 140 11.94 13.68 49.05
CA THR A 140 10.82 12.77 49.27
C THR A 140 9.57 13.54 49.65
N ASP A 141 8.46 13.28 48.97
CA ASP A 141 7.15 13.86 49.30
C ASP A 141 7.13 15.41 49.25
N CYS A 142 7.97 16.02 48.42
CA CYS A 142 8.06 17.48 48.27
C CYS A 142 7.28 18.00 47.05
N THR A 143 6.91 19.28 47.07
CA THR A 143 6.31 19.99 45.94
C THR A 143 7.17 21.19 45.55
N PHE A 144 7.42 21.35 44.25
CA PHE A 144 8.16 22.48 43.68
C PHE A 144 7.30 23.18 42.64
N GLU A 145 6.88 24.41 42.93
CA GLU A 145 5.95 25.16 42.09
C GLU A 145 6.48 26.54 41.71
N ASN A 146 6.33 26.92 40.43
CA ASN A 146 6.66 28.25 39.90
C ASN A 146 8.11 28.67 40.16
N ASN A 147 9.06 27.74 40.11
CA ASN A 147 10.48 28.05 40.27
C ASN A 147 11.16 28.28 38.93
N THR A 148 12.09 29.23 38.90
CA THR A 148 12.83 29.65 37.71
C THR A 148 14.34 29.56 37.95
N GLY A 149 15.05 28.90 37.03
CA GLY A 149 16.51 28.79 37.05
C GLY A 149 17.11 28.80 35.64
N ASN A 150 18.43 28.73 35.52
CA ASN A 150 19.11 28.64 34.22
C ASN A 150 19.26 27.18 33.75
N GLY A 151 20.08 26.37 34.43
CA GLY A 151 20.24 24.94 34.14
C GLY A 151 18.98 24.11 34.42
N GLY A 152 18.54 24.05 35.67
CA GLY A 152 17.29 23.42 36.08
C GLY A 152 16.38 24.41 36.82
N GLY A 153 15.08 24.39 36.53
CA GLY A 153 14.11 25.30 37.16
C GLY A 153 13.99 25.08 38.67
N VAL A 154 14.37 23.90 39.15
CA VAL A 154 14.39 23.51 40.55
C VAL A 154 15.77 23.03 40.96
N VAL A 155 16.26 21.95 40.37
CA VAL A 155 17.51 21.28 40.78
C VAL A 155 18.57 21.42 39.70
N ALA A 156 19.81 21.77 40.07
CA ALA A 156 20.96 21.71 39.18
C ALA A 156 22.19 21.08 39.87
N ILE A 157 22.58 19.86 39.49
CA ILE A 157 23.73 19.13 40.08
C ILE A 157 24.71 18.72 38.97
N THR A 158 25.96 19.17 39.05
CA THR A 158 26.99 18.87 38.01
C THR A 158 28.28 18.26 38.57
N GLY A 159 28.30 17.93 39.87
CA GLY A 159 29.48 17.36 40.50
C GLY A 159 29.71 15.90 40.14
N VAL A 160 30.96 15.51 39.92
CA VAL A 160 31.37 14.10 39.71
C VAL A 160 30.98 13.24 40.92
N GLY A 161 30.51 12.01 40.67
CA GLY A 161 30.16 11.04 41.71
C GLY A 161 28.97 11.44 42.59
N SER A 162 28.16 12.41 42.14
CA SER A 162 27.00 12.89 42.89
C SER A 162 25.81 11.97 42.71
N ASN A 163 25.18 11.54 43.80
CA ASN A 163 24.04 10.61 43.75
C ASN A 163 22.75 11.31 44.14
N ASN A 164 21.70 11.10 43.36
CA ASN A 164 20.44 11.83 43.53
C ASN A 164 19.26 10.86 43.60
N THR A 165 18.41 11.00 44.60
CA THR A 165 17.18 10.20 44.77
C THR A 165 15.99 11.12 45.00
N ILE A 166 14.99 11.03 44.13
CA ILE A 166 13.80 11.88 44.15
C ILE A 166 12.57 10.98 44.10
N LYS A 167 11.74 11.06 45.14
CA LYS A 167 10.58 10.17 45.29
C LYS A 167 9.30 10.90 45.65
N ASN A 168 8.16 10.38 45.19
CA ASN A 168 6.83 10.82 45.62
C ASN A 168 6.60 12.34 45.50
N SER A 169 7.28 13.00 44.56
CA SER A 169 7.39 14.47 44.54
C SER A 169 6.77 15.06 43.28
N ILE A 170 6.36 16.33 43.37
CA ILE A 170 5.67 17.05 42.31
C ILE A 170 6.51 18.25 41.85
N PHE A 171 6.73 18.36 40.54
CA PHE A 171 7.40 19.47 39.87
C PHE A 171 6.41 20.12 38.90
N LYS A 172 5.88 21.28 39.28
CA LYS A 172 4.80 21.94 38.55
C LYS A 172 5.14 23.36 38.13
N ASN A 173 4.85 23.72 36.88
CA ASN A 173 5.01 25.08 36.35
C ASN A 173 6.43 25.66 36.52
N ASN A 174 7.47 24.82 36.60
CA ASN A 174 8.83 25.30 36.73
C ASN A 174 9.38 25.67 35.35
N THR A 175 10.20 26.71 35.31
CA THR A 175 10.78 27.24 34.07
C THR A 175 12.29 27.24 34.16
N ALA A 176 12.96 26.87 33.07
CA ALA A 176 14.39 27.12 32.97
C ALA A 176 14.83 27.42 31.55
N VAL A 177 16.12 27.76 31.38
CA VAL A 177 16.71 27.84 30.05
C VAL A 177 16.97 26.43 29.51
N THR A 178 17.67 25.58 30.27
CA THR A 178 18.11 24.25 29.79
C THR A 178 17.15 23.12 30.14
N SER A 179 16.62 23.03 31.37
CA SER A 179 15.69 21.97 31.75
C SER A 179 14.61 22.46 32.71
N GLY A 180 13.34 22.31 32.33
CA GLY A 180 12.22 22.98 33.00
C GLY A 180 12.17 22.77 34.52
N ALA A 181 12.59 21.60 35.03
CA ALA A 181 12.64 21.32 36.46
C ALA A 181 14.03 20.85 36.94
N ILE A 182 14.60 19.79 36.36
CA ILE A 182 15.78 19.11 36.93
C ILE A 182 16.89 19.02 35.89
N TYR A 183 18.08 19.47 36.27
CA TYR A 183 19.30 19.34 35.49
C TYR A 183 20.38 18.62 36.30
N ILE A 184 20.71 17.40 35.90
CA ILE A 184 21.79 16.59 36.49
C ILE A 184 22.78 16.23 35.39
N ASN A 185 24.05 16.56 35.58
CA ASN A 185 25.15 16.25 34.66
C ASN A 185 26.41 15.84 35.43
N GLY A 186 26.44 14.61 35.95
CA GLY A 186 27.51 14.11 36.81
C GLY A 186 28.16 12.85 36.26
N VAL A 187 29.47 12.88 36.04
CA VAL A 187 30.26 11.68 35.67
C VAL A 187 30.16 10.65 36.81
N GLY A 188 29.86 9.40 36.46
CA GLY A 188 29.72 8.29 37.41
C GLY A 188 28.60 8.48 38.45
N SER A 189 27.60 9.32 38.15
CA SER A 189 26.47 9.57 39.04
C SER A 189 25.44 8.43 39.03
N VAL A 190 24.78 8.21 40.16
CA VAL A 190 23.60 7.33 40.26
C VAL A 190 22.37 8.18 40.58
N ASN A 191 21.40 8.17 39.69
CA ASN A 191 20.25 9.06 39.73
C ASN A 191 18.95 8.25 39.64
N LEU A 192 18.07 8.44 40.62
CA LEU A 192 16.77 7.78 40.69
C LEU A 192 15.65 8.81 40.84
N VAL A 193 14.65 8.69 39.97
CA VAL A 193 13.35 9.37 40.10
C VAL A 193 12.26 8.30 40.13
N ASP A 194 11.45 8.30 41.18
CA ASP A 194 10.45 7.24 41.41
C ASP A 194 9.13 7.82 41.91
N ASN A 195 8.03 7.47 41.27
CA ASN A 195 6.70 7.94 41.66
C ASN A 195 6.57 9.47 41.72
N CYS A 196 7.10 10.16 40.69
CA CYS A 196 7.09 11.61 40.61
C CYS A 196 6.18 12.12 39.49
N THR A 197 5.71 13.36 39.63
CA THR A 197 4.91 14.04 38.60
C THR A 197 5.62 15.31 38.13
N PHE A 198 5.84 15.41 36.81
CA PHE A 198 6.37 16.60 36.12
C PHE A 198 5.27 17.18 35.24
N GLU A 199 4.69 18.30 35.67
CA GLU A 199 3.52 18.90 35.02
C GLU A 199 3.79 20.34 34.58
N ASN A 200 3.50 20.65 33.31
CA ASN A 200 3.59 21.99 32.73
C ASN A 200 4.96 22.67 32.95
N ASN A 201 6.05 21.89 33.04
CA ASN A 201 7.39 22.47 33.13
C ASN A 201 7.84 22.94 31.74
N LYS A 202 8.63 24.00 31.71
CA LYS A 202 9.00 24.70 30.48
C LYS A 202 10.50 24.96 30.41
N ALA A 203 11.14 24.47 29.36
CA ALA A 203 12.45 24.96 28.96
C ALA A 203 12.31 26.00 27.84
N THR A 204 12.98 27.15 28.01
CA THR A 204 13.02 28.14 26.93
C THR A 204 13.95 27.71 25.80
N ASN A 205 14.97 26.90 26.11
CA ASN A 205 15.90 26.35 25.14
C ASN A 205 15.66 24.86 24.88
N ASP A 206 16.18 24.00 25.76
CA ASP A 206 16.41 22.60 25.45
C ASP A 206 15.29 21.68 25.98
N HIS A 207 15.33 21.20 27.23
CA HIS A 207 14.59 20.02 27.68
C HIS A 207 13.37 20.36 28.55
N GLY A 208 12.15 19.99 28.12
CA GLY A 208 10.92 20.48 28.74
C GLY A 208 10.79 20.26 30.26
N ALA A 209 11.31 19.16 30.83
CA ALA A 209 11.21 18.88 32.27
C ALA A 209 12.50 18.44 32.94
N LEU A 210 13.18 17.43 32.41
CA LEU A 210 14.24 16.72 33.10
C LEU A 210 15.42 16.42 32.17
N ARG A 211 16.62 16.63 32.68
CA ARG A 211 17.87 16.16 32.08
C ARG A 211 18.71 15.45 33.12
N MET A 212 19.13 14.22 32.80
CA MET A 212 20.02 13.39 33.62
C MET A 212 21.08 12.76 32.71
N THR A 213 22.30 13.27 32.81
CA THR A 213 23.41 12.91 31.91
C THR A 213 24.72 12.68 32.65
N GLY A 214 25.69 12.10 31.93
CA GLY A 214 27.09 12.00 32.37
C GLY A 214 27.75 10.71 31.90
N GLU A 215 29.06 10.75 31.66
CA GLU A 215 29.84 9.54 31.34
C GLU A 215 29.75 8.53 32.49
N GLY A 216 29.46 7.27 32.17
CA GLY A 216 29.33 6.19 33.15
C GLY A 216 28.18 6.39 34.15
N SER A 217 27.24 7.29 33.87
CA SER A 217 26.10 7.54 34.76
C SER A 217 25.06 6.41 34.70
N ASN A 218 24.34 6.22 35.81
CA ASN A 218 23.19 5.33 35.90
C ASN A 218 21.94 6.17 36.20
N ASN A 219 21.06 6.28 35.20
CA ASN A 219 19.87 7.13 35.25
C ASN A 219 18.64 6.24 35.20
N THR A 220 17.82 6.30 36.24
CA THR A 220 16.57 5.54 36.34
C THR A 220 15.39 6.47 36.62
N ILE A 221 14.35 6.37 35.80
CA ILE A 221 13.02 6.91 36.10
C ILE A 221 12.04 5.74 36.13
N LYS A 222 11.19 5.72 37.15
CA LYS A 222 10.09 4.75 37.21
C LYS A 222 8.82 5.27 37.84
N ASN A 223 7.69 4.64 37.53
CA ASN A 223 6.37 4.93 38.12
C ASN A 223 5.96 6.41 38.00
N SER A 224 6.46 7.15 37.00
CA SER A 224 6.41 8.60 36.97
C SER A 224 5.60 9.13 35.78
N ILE A 225 5.06 10.35 35.93
CA ILE A 225 4.20 11.00 34.94
C ILE A 225 4.87 12.29 34.46
N PHE A 226 4.98 12.45 33.14
CA PHE A 226 5.42 13.66 32.46
C PHE A 226 4.27 14.18 31.59
N LYS A 227 3.67 15.27 32.02
CA LYS A 227 2.47 15.83 31.38
C LYS A 227 2.66 17.29 30.97
N ASN A 228 2.30 17.60 29.72
CA ASN A 228 2.27 18.96 29.18
C ASN A 228 3.62 19.72 29.30
N ASN A 229 4.74 19.01 29.36
CA ASN A 229 6.04 19.69 29.43
C ASN A 229 6.42 20.21 28.04
N THR A 230 7.08 21.37 27.99
CA THR A 230 7.33 22.06 26.71
C THR A 230 8.76 22.58 26.59
N ALA A 231 9.37 22.35 25.43
CA ALA A 231 10.62 22.96 24.99
C ALA A 231 10.37 23.96 23.86
N THR A 232 10.78 25.23 24.01
CA THR A 232 10.37 26.29 23.06
C THR A 232 11.34 26.63 21.93
N SER A 233 12.60 26.18 21.91
CA SER A 233 13.49 26.52 20.78
C SER A 233 14.33 25.40 20.20
N THR A 234 14.82 24.44 20.99
CA THR A 234 15.75 23.43 20.46
C THR A 234 15.16 22.05 20.60
N ASP A 235 15.34 21.28 21.68
CA ASP A 235 15.14 19.82 21.58
C ASP A 235 14.66 19.15 22.87
N ILE A 236 13.62 18.31 22.73
CA ILE A 236 13.08 17.36 23.71
C ILE A 236 11.99 17.90 24.64
N GLY A 237 10.75 17.46 24.42
CA GLY A 237 9.58 17.96 25.14
C GLY A 237 9.50 17.58 26.62
N ALA A 238 10.20 16.54 27.07
CA ALA A 238 10.20 16.14 28.48
C ALA A 238 11.57 15.75 29.04
N LEU A 239 12.23 14.72 28.49
CA LEU A 239 13.30 13.98 29.18
C LEU A 239 14.53 13.72 28.30
N ASP A 240 15.72 14.12 28.77
CA ASP A 240 17.02 13.72 28.22
C ASP A 240 17.77 12.78 29.16
N PHE A 241 18.02 11.57 28.68
CA PHE A 241 18.95 10.60 29.24
C PHE A 241 20.10 10.38 28.27
N SER A 242 21.28 10.91 28.58
CA SER A 242 22.42 10.75 27.69
C SER A 242 23.77 10.64 28.38
N GLY A 243 24.71 9.95 27.73
CA GLY A 243 26.08 9.85 28.20
C GLY A 243 26.81 8.64 27.64
N ILE A 244 28.12 8.78 27.42
CA ILE A 244 28.98 7.67 27.01
C ILE A 244 29.01 6.61 28.11
N ASN A 245 28.91 5.34 27.74
CA ASN A 245 28.91 4.20 28.66
C ASN A 245 27.88 4.33 29.80
N SER A 246 26.77 5.02 29.55
CA SER A 246 25.71 5.22 30.54
C SER A 246 24.73 4.05 30.55
N THR A 247 24.00 3.90 31.66
CA THR A 247 22.85 2.99 31.77
C THR A 247 21.60 3.82 32.03
N ASN A 248 20.64 3.75 31.12
CA ASN A 248 19.45 4.58 31.12
C ASN A 248 18.20 3.70 31.15
N LEU A 249 17.34 3.88 32.16
CA LEU A 249 16.13 3.08 32.35
C LEU A 249 14.91 3.97 32.56
N VAL A 250 13.89 3.79 31.72
CA VAL A 250 12.53 4.32 31.91
C VAL A 250 11.57 3.15 32.05
N ASP A 251 10.91 3.02 33.21
CA ASP A 251 10.05 1.88 33.53
C ASP A 251 8.70 2.32 34.12
N ASN A 252 7.59 1.80 33.60
CA ASN A 252 6.24 2.10 34.13
C ASN A 252 5.94 3.61 34.19
N CYS A 253 6.20 4.33 33.10
CA CYS A 253 6.03 5.78 33.04
C CYS A 253 4.98 6.20 32.00
N THR A 254 4.44 7.40 32.17
CA THR A 254 3.50 8.01 31.21
C THR A 254 4.03 9.36 30.73
N PHE A 255 4.15 9.51 29.41
CA PHE A 255 4.50 10.75 28.73
C PHE A 255 3.30 11.22 27.91
N GLU A 256 2.59 12.23 28.41
CA GLU A 256 1.32 12.71 27.85
C GLU A 256 1.40 14.18 27.42
N ASN A 257 1.06 14.45 26.16
CA ASN A 257 0.98 15.81 25.59
C ASN A 257 2.27 16.64 25.76
N ASN A 258 3.44 16.00 25.80
CA ASN A 258 4.69 16.76 25.84
C ASN A 258 5.00 17.30 24.43
N LYS A 259 5.64 18.46 24.39
CA LYS A 259 5.82 19.21 23.14
C LYS A 259 7.24 19.75 23.00
N ALA A 260 7.86 19.45 21.86
CA ALA A 260 9.09 20.10 21.43
C ALA A 260 8.82 21.03 20.25
N HIS A 261 9.51 22.18 20.21
CA HIS A 261 9.45 23.04 19.03
C HIS A 261 10.07 22.37 17.80
N VAL A 262 11.23 21.72 17.93
CA VAL A 262 11.94 21.13 16.79
C VAL A 262 11.94 19.60 16.84
N ASN A 263 12.65 18.97 17.79
CA ASN A 263 12.83 17.51 17.79
C ASN A 263 12.42 16.84 19.13
N GLN A 264 11.99 15.57 19.05
CA GLN A 264 11.61 14.68 20.17
C GLN A 264 10.47 15.22 21.04
N GLY A 265 9.22 14.88 20.73
CA GLY A 265 8.07 15.36 21.50
C GLY A 265 8.10 14.95 22.98
N ALA A 266 8.79 13.87 23.35
CA ALA A 266 8.91 13.40 24.72
C ALA A 266 10.35 13.15 25.17
N ILE A 267 11.05 12.15 24.60
CA ILE A 267 12.30 11.62 25.17
C ILE A 267 13.44 11.58 24.14
N TYR A 268 14.65 11.90 24.61
CA TYR A 268 15.89 11.44 24.04
C TYR A 268 16.61 10.48 25.01
N MET A 269 17.05 9.33 24.52
CA MET A 269 17.86 8.36 25.25
C MET A 269 19.08 7.96 24.42
N GLY A 270 20.30 8.12 24.92
CA GLY A 270 21.43 7.60 24.16
C GLY A 270 22.85 7.82 24.66
N GLY A 271 23.80 7.46 23.79
CA GLY A 271 25.24 7.62 23.99
C GLY A 271 26.04 6.42 23.51
N THR A 272 27.28 6.64 23.07
CA THR A 272 28.17 5.54 22.64
C THR A 272 28.40 4.54 23.78
N GLY A 273 28.29 3.24 23.48
CA GLY A 273 28.49 2.17 24.46
C GLY A 273 27.44 2.12 25.57
N SER A 274 26.32 2.83 25.42
CA SER A 274 25.28 2.90 26.45
C SER A 274 24.30 1.73 26.41
N ASN A 275 23.63 1.50 27.53
CA ASN A 275 22.49 0.59 27.65
C ASN A 275 21.23 1.42 27.87
N ASN A 276 20.36 1.49 26.86
CA ASN A 276 19.12 2.26 26.91
C ASN A 276 17.93 1.32 26.96
N THR A 277 17.11 1.42 28.00
CA THR A 277 15.93 0.57 28.19
C THR A 277 14.71 1.42 28.48
N LEU A 278 13.69 1.27 27.63
CA LEU A 278 12.37 1.82 27.81
C LEU A 278 11.38 0.65 27.95
N LYS A 279 10.65 0.58 29.07
CA LYS A 279 9.70 -0.52 29.27
C LYS A 279 8.44 -0.15 30.02
N ASN A 280 7.38 -0.93 29.82
CA ASN A 280 6.09 -0.80 30.51
C ASN A 280 5.49 0.61 30.44
N SER A 281 5.79 1.39 29.40
CA SER A 281 5.56 2.84 29.40
C SER A 281 4.63 3.27 28.27
N VAL A 282 3.94 4.40 28.47
CA VAL A 282 2.95 4.94 27.55
C VAL A 282 3.36 6.31 27.06
N PHE A 283 3.30 6.51 25.74
CA PHE A 283 3.57 7.75 25.02
C PHE A 283 2.32 8.16 24.27
N LYS A 284 1.64 9.19 24.77
CA LYS A 284 0.34 9.61 24.23
C LYS A 284 0.36 11.08 23.83
N ASN A 285 -0.08 11.36 22.60
CA ASN A 285 -0.27 12.73 22.10
C ASN A 285 0.98 13.62 22.17
N ASN A 286 2.19 13.03 22.15
CA ASN A 286 3.41 13.85 22.16
C ASN A 286 3.63 14.43 20.75
N THR A 287 4.16 15.65 20.70
CA THR A 287 4.32 16.37 19.42
C THR A 287 5.68 17.02 19.28
N ALA A 288 6.23 16.94 18.07
CA ALA A 288 7.43 17.67 17.66
C ALA A 288 7.14 18.50 16.41
N GLY A 289 7.61 19.74 16.37
CA GLY A 289 7.40 20.60 15.20
C GLY A 289 8.13 20.13 13.94
N THR A 290 9.21 19.35 14.08
CA THR A 290 9.98 18.81 12.95
C THR A 290 10.11 17.29 13.02
N ASN A 291 10.86 16.70 13.96
CA ASN A 291 11.13 15.26 13.93
C ASN A 291 10.83 14.57 15.26
N TYR A 292 10.52 13.27 15.21
CA TYR A 292 10.36 12.37 16.35
C TYR A 292 9.17 12.78 17.25
N GLY A 293 7.96 12.36 16.89
CA GLY A 293 6.75 12.76 17.61
C GLY A 293 6.77 12.36 19.09
N ALA A 294 7.45 11.27 19.45
CA ALA A 294 7.69 10.92 20.85
C ALA A 294 9.18 10.79 21.19
N THR A 295 9.88 9.83 20.61
CA THR A 295 11.11 9.29 21.22
C THR A 295 12.22 9.06 20.20
N ASN A 296 13.46 9.33 20.61
CA ASN A 296 14.67 8.91 19.90
C ASN A 296 15.59 8.15 20.88
N ILE A 297 15.97 6.92 20.51
CA ILE A 297 16.84 6.04 21.29
C ILE A 297 18.05 5.66 20.44
N GLY A 298 19.28 5.77 20.96
CA GLY A 298 20.42 5.22 20.24
C GLY A 298 21.81 5.50 20.75
N GLY A 299 22.80 5.18 19.92
CA GLY A 299 24.22 5.41 20.17
C GLY A 299 25.08 4.31 19.55
N ASP A 300 26.28 4.64 19.14
CA ASP A 300 27.16 3.64 18.52
C ASP A 300 27.58 2.57 19.54
N ASN A 301 27.60 1.32 19.13
CA ASN A 301 27.89 0.16 19.98
C ASN A 301 26.99 0.11 21.23
N SER A 302 25.76 0.63 21.14
CA SER A 302 24.79 0.63 22.24
C SER A 302 23.84 -0.56 22.17
N THR A 303 23.23 -0.88 23.31
CA THR A 303 22.07 -1.77 23.37
C THR A 303 20.83 -0.94 23.65
N ASN A 304 19.86 -0.99 22.75
CA ASN A 304 18.61 -0.24 22.80
C ASN A 304 17.43 -1.20 22.89
N LEU A 305 16.68 -1.14 23.98
CA LEU A 305 15.54 -2.00 24.26
C LEU A 305 14.27 -1.17 24.47
N VAL A 306 13.21 -1.51 23.75
CA VAL A 306 11.85 -1.02 23.95
C VAL A 306 10.92 -2.21 24.15
N ASP A 307 10.35 -2.34 25.34
CA ASP A 307 9.59 -3.53 25.74
C ASP A 307 8.25 -3.16 26.39
N ASN A 308 7.15 -3.80 25.97
CA ASN A 308 5.84 -3.59 26.57
C ASN A 308 5.42 -2.09 26.62
N CYS A 309 5.62 -1.38 25.51
CA CYS A 309 5.34 0.06 25.43
C CYS A 309 4.22 0.36 24.43
N THR A 310 3.48 1.43 24.71
CA THR A 310 2.42 1.94 23.83
C THR A 310 2.76 3.34 23.33
N PHE A 311 2.76 3.53 22.01
CA PHE A 311 2.91 4.80 21.33
C PHE A 311 1.62 5.13 20.59
N GLU A 312 0.83 6.06 21.15
CA GLU A 312 -0.51 6.39 20.68
C GLU A 312 -0.59 7.87 20.28
N ASN A 313 -1.07 8.15 19.07
CA ASN A 313 -1.40 9.52 18.62
C ASN A 313 -0.20 10.50 18.69
N ASN A 314 1.04 10.01 18.54
CA ASN A 314 2.21 10.90 18.51
C ASN A 314 2.40 11.47 17.10
N ALA A 315 2.87 12.72 17.02
CA ALA A 315 2.96 13.42 15.74
C ALA A 315 4.25 14.23 15.57
N ALA A 316 4.85 14.13 14.38
CA ALA A 316 5.97 14.97 13.96
C ALA A 316 5.58 15.80 12.74
N GLY A 317 6.01 17.06 12.68
CA GLY A 317 5.75 17.95 11.54
C GLY A 317 6.40 17.47 10.24
N ASN A 318 7.52 16.76 10.32
CA ASN A 318 8.22 16.12 9.21
C ASN A 318 8.36 14.62 9.47
N ASN A 319 9.47 14.14 10.06
CA ASN A 319 9.81 12.72 10.06
C ASN A 319 9.60 12.04 11.42
N TYR A 320 9.40 10.72 11.42
CA TYR A 320 9.37 9.85 12.60
C TYR A 320 8.19 10.15 13.53
N GLY A 321 7.00 9.66 13.20
CA GLY A 321 5.77 9.99 13.94
C GLY A 321 5.78 9.54 15.41
N ALA A 322 6.51 8.45 15.76
CA ALA A 322 6.63 8.01 17.15
C ALA A 322 8.08 7.82 17.60
N LEU A 323 8.75 6.76 17.14
CA LEU A 323 10.01 6.27 17.69
C LEU A 323 11.07 6.15 16.60
N ARG A 324 12.28 6.61 16.91
CA ARG A 324 13.50 6.26 16.18
C ARG A 324 14.46 5.47 17.07
N MET A 325 15.04 4.39 16.54
CA MET A 325 16.14 3.64 17.13
C MET A 325 17.39 3.72 16.24
N THR A 326 18.59 3.93 16.82
CA THR A 326 19.81 4.08 16.01
C THR A 326 21.14 3.68 16.65
N GLY A 327 22.15 3.44 15.81
CA GLY A 327 23.57 3.44 16.18
C GLY A 327 24.38 2.47 15.33
N VAL A 328 25.62 2.81 14.99
CA VAL A 328 26.53 1.89 14.29
C VAL A 328 26.89 0.72 15.21
N GLY A 329 26.83 -0.51 14.71
CA GLY A 329 27.12 -1.71 15.52
C GLY A 329 26.19 -1.90 16.72
N SER A 330 25.02 -1.25 16.69
CA SER A 330 24.07 -1.30 17.81
C SER A 330 23.16 -2.53 17.74
N VAL A 331 22.59 -2.88 18.89
CA VAL A 331 21.51 -3.86 19.01
C VAL A 331 20.22 -3.13 19.33
N ASN A 332 19.23 -3.24 18.46
CA ASN A 332 17.93 -2.57 18.60
C ASN A 332 16.82 -3.63 18.72
N LEU A 333 16.14 -3.67 19.85
CA LEU A 333 15.03 -4.59 20.11
C LEU A 333 13.75 -3.82 20.47
N VAL A 334 12.68 -4.09 19.73
CA VAL A 334 11.30 -3.71 20.05
C VAL A 334 10.50 -4.99 20.31
N ASP A 335 9.96 -5.16 21.51
CA ASP A 335 9.21 -6.35 21.91
C ASP A 335 7.88 -5.96 22.56
N ASN A 336 6.81 -6.68 22.23
CA ASN A 336 5.50 -6.55 22.87
C ASN A 336 4.97 -5.10 22.87
N CYS A 337 5.20 -4.35 21.79
CA CYS A 337 4.84 -2.93 21.71
C CYS A 337 3.62 -2.68 20.80
N THR A 338 2.94 -1.57 21.05
CA THR A 338 1.83 -1.10 20.22
C THR A 338 2.10 0.30 19.70
N PHE A 339 1.99 0.51 18.39
CA PHE A 339 2.11 1.79 17.71
C PHE A 339 0.79 2.08 16.99
N GLU A 340 0.00 3.01 17.53
CA GLU A 340 -1.34 3.30 17.03
C GLU A 340 -1.50 4.79 16.67
N ASN A 341 -2.05 5.07 15.49
CA ASN A 341 -2.43 6.41 15.06
C ASN A 341 -1.28 7.44 15.09
N ASN A 342 -0.02 7.00 14.91
CA ASN A 342 1.11 7.91 14.87
C ASN A 342 1.26 8.51 13.47
N ASN A 343 1.63 9.79 13.41
CA ASN A 343 1.62 10.55 12.17
C ASN A 343 2.93 11.31 11.92
N ALA A 344 3.50 11.14 10.74
CA ALA A 344 4.59 11.93 10.22
C ALA A 344 4.11 12.85 9.07
N GLY A 345 4.41 14.14 9.17
CA GLY A 345 4.10 15.10 8.10
C GLY A 345 4.91 14.92 6.82
N THR A 346 5.96 14.10 6.83
CA THR A 346 6.72 13.65 5.66
C THR A 346 6.96 12.12 5.70
N ASN A 347 7.94 11.61 6.45
CA ASN A 347 8.34 10.19 6.37
C ASN A 347 8.31 9.45 7.72
N TYR A 348 8.14 8.12 7.68
CA TYR A 348 8.28 7.20 8.81
C TYR A 348 7.18 7.39 9.86
N GLY A 349 5.96 6.92 9.58
CA GLY A 349 4.77 7.23 10.38
C GLY A 349 4.79 6.75 11.82
N ALA A 350 5.47 5.64 12.15
CA ALA A 350 5.61 5.17 13.53
C ALA A 350 7.06 4.92 13.95
N LEU A 351 7.67 3.86 13.44
CA LEU A 351 8.97 3.35 13.86
C LEU A 351 10.00 3.47 12.75
N SER A 352 11.16 4.03 13.06
CA SER A 352 12.36 3.91 12.23
C SER A 352 13.49 3.27 13.02
N ILE A 353 14.14 2.28 12.41
CA ILE A 353 15.35 1.67 12.94
C ILE A 353 16.48 1.89 11.93
N SER A 354 17.59 2.49 12.37
CA SER A 354 18.69 2.86 11.49
C SER A 354 20.09 2.65 12.09
N GLY A 355 21.01 2.01 11.37
CA GLY A 355 22.42 1.97 11.78
C GLY A 355 23.22 0.97 10.96
N ILE A 356 24.44 1.32 10.57
CA ILE A 356 25.34 0.40 9.84
C ILE A 356 25.76 -0.74 10.75
N ASP A 357 25.87 -1.96 10.20
CA ASP A 357 26.25 -3.18 10.91
C ASP A 357 25.40 -3.43 12.18
N SER A 358 24.13 -3.03 12.16
CA SER A 358 23.24 -3.14 13.31
C SER A 358 22.44 -4.44 13.29
N ASN A 359 22.07 -4.91 14.48
CA ASN A 359 21.14 -6.02 14.65
C ASN A 359 19.81 -5.49 15.14
N ASN A 360 18.77 -5.65 14.33
CA ASN A 360 17.46 -5.06 14.54
C ASN A 360 16.42 -6.17 14.69
N THR A 361 15.60 -6.11 15.74
CA THR A 361 14.53 -7.08 15.96
C THR A 361 13.29 -6.35 16.42
N VAL A 362 12.17 -6.58 15.73
CA VAL A 362 10.83 -6.20 16.17
C VAL A 362 10.03 -7.47 16.31
N LYS A 363 9.42 -7.69 17.47
CA LYS A 363 8.64 -8.90 17.69
C LYS A 363 7.43 -8.70 18.58
N ASN A 364 6.44 -9.57 18.44
CA ASN A 364 5.20 -9.56 19.23
C ASN A 364 4.52 -8.18 19.25
N SER A 365 4.65 -7.40 18.18
CA SER A 365 4.30 -5.97 18.18
C SER A 365 3.24 -5.65 17.14
N VAL A 366 2.48 -4.58 17.39
CA VAL A 366 1.35 -4.15 16.55
C VAL A 366 1.60 -2.72 16.06
N PHE A 367 1.38 -2.50 14.77
CA PHE A 367 1.44 -1.21 14.09
C PHE A 367 0.13 -0.98 13.35
N GLU A 368 -0.72 -0.12 13.89
CA GLU A 368 -2.06 0.13 13.37
C GLU A 368 -2.31 1.61 13.06
N ASN A 369 -2.93 1.89 11.92
CA ASN A 369 -3.42 3.23 11.57
C ASN A 369 -2.33 4.33 11.55
N ASN A 370 -1.07 3.97 11.32
CA ASN A 370 0.02 4.94 11.26
C ASN A 370 0.15 5.52 9.84
N THR A 371 0.47 6.80 9.76
CA THR A 371 0.45 7.55 8.51
C THR A 371 1.70 8.37 8.28
N ALA A 372 2.17 8.39 7.03
CA ALA A 372 3.19 9.29 6.54
C ALA A 372 2.71 10.00 5.28
N SER A 373 2.92 11.32 5.18
CA SER A 373 2.47 12.07 3.99
C SER A 373 3.26 11.71 2.73
N ASP A 374 4.51 11.26 2.88
CA ASP A 374 5.39 10.85 1.79
C ASP A 374 5.68 9.34 1.90
N ASN A 375 6.66 8.90 2.70
CA ASN A 375 7.11 7.50 2.68
C ASN A 375 6.97 6.78 4.03
N TYR A 376 6.69 5.48 3.96
CA TYR A 376 6.79 4.50 5.04
C TYR A 376 5.79 4.75 6.17
N GLY A 377 4.58 4.23 6.00
CA GLY A 377 3.44 4.53 6.88
C GLY A 377 3.60 4.00 8.30
N ALA A 378 4.24 2.83 8.51
CA ALA A 378 4.47 2.29 9.84
C ALA A 378 5.96 2.16 10.18
N ILE A 379 6.65 1.24 9.51
CA ILE A 379 8.00 0.81 9.88
C ILE A 379 8.97 1.18 8.77
N TYR A 380 10.13 1.73 9.13
CA TYR A 380 11.24 1.90 8.21
C TYR A 380 12.52 1.33 8.80
N ILE A 381 13.19 0.46 8.04
CA ILE A 381 14.44 -0.18 8.44
C ILE A 381 15.51 0.17 7.41
N VAL A 382 16.65 0.66 7.91
CA VAL A 382 17.80 1.01 7.07
C VAL A 382 19.14 0.75 7.77
N GLY A 383 20.15 0.36 7.01
CA GLY A 383 21.50 0.20 7.53
C GLY A 383 22.28 -0.81 6.71
N ASP A 384 23.36 -0.36 6.11
CA ASP A 384 24.21 -1.23 5.29
C ASP A 384 24.76 -2.37 6.17
N GLY A 385 24.84 -3.57 5.61
CA GLY A 385 25.35 -4.75 6.32
C GLY A 385 24.52 -5.20 7.52
N SER A 386 23.30 -4.67 7.69
CA SER A 386 22.50 -4.91 8.90
C SER A 386 21.55 -6.09 8.75
N ASN A 387 21.29 -6.77 9.88
CA ASN A 387 20.35 -7.87 9.97
C ASN A 387 19.08 -7.43 10.70
N SER A 388 17.93 -7.62 10.08
CA SER A 388 16.65 -7.15 10.61
C SER A 388 15.61 -8.26 10.61
N ILE A 389 14.92 -8.44 11.75
CA ILE A 389 13.90 -9.48 11.93
C ILE A 389 12.59 -8.85 12.39
N LEU A 390 11.51 -9.14 11.68
CA LEU A 390 10.12 -8.91 12.10
C LEU A 390 9.51 -10.28 12.43
N ASP A 391 9.21 -10.55 13.70
CA ASP A 391 8.77 -11.86 14.19
C ASP A 391 7.44 -11.74 14.95
N ASN A 392 6.36 -12.36 14.47
CA ASN A 392 5.03 -12.23 15.06
C ASN A 392 4.61 -10.75 15.18
N VAL A 393 4.68 -10.03 14.05
CA VAL A 393 4.34 -8.60 13.96
C VAL A 393 3.06 -8.43 13.14
N ASN A 394 2.16 -7.55 13.62
CA ASN A 394 0.97 -7.14 12.88
C ASN A 394 1.14 -5.71 12.36
N VAL A 395 1.18 -5.53 11.05
CA VAL A 395 1.25 -4.22 10.38
C VAL A 395 -0.04 -4.02 9.60
N VAL A 396 -0.99 -3.28 10.18
CA VAL A 396 -2.38 -3.22 9.70
C VAL A 396 -2.85 -1.80 9.45
N ASN A 397 -3.49 -1.56 8.29
CA ASN A 397 -4.14 -0.29 7.95
C ASN A 397 -3.22 0.94 8.04
N ASN A 398 -1.96 0.80 7.63
CA ASN A 398 -1.01 1.91 7.58
C ASN A 398 -0.96 2.50 6.18
N SER A 399 -0.63 3.80 6.06
CA SER A 399 -0.61 4.45 4.75
C SER A 399 0.52 5.44 4.55
N ALA A 400 0.97 5.52 3.29
CA ALA A 400 1.99 6.44 2.80
C ALA A 400 1.53 7.15 1.52
N GLY A 401 1.81 8.44 1.38
CA GLY A 401 1.45 9.20 0.18
C GLY A 401 2.32 8.94 -1.06
N ILE A 402 3.41 8.20 -0.92
CA ILE A 402 4.36 7.84 -1.98
C ILE A 402 4.67 6.33 -1.89
N ASN A 403 5.60 5.90 -1.05
CA ASN A 403 6.10 4.51 -1.04
C ASN A 403 5.97 3.84 0.35
N GLY A 404 5.79 2.51 0.36
CA GLY A 404 5.81 1.67 1.56
C GLY A 404 4.64 1.96 2.50
N GLY A 405 3.44 1.50 2.17
CA GLY A 405 2.25 1.75 3.00
C GLY A 405 2.43 1.23 4.43
N GLY A 406 2.92 -0.01 4.55
CA GLY A 406 3.32 -0.61 5.82
C GLY A 406 4.80 -0.37 6.13
N ILE A 407 5.67 -0.97 5.33
CA ILE A 407 7.09 -1.14 5.63
C ILE A 407 7.96 -0.54 4.51
N GLY A 408 9.01 0.17 4.90
CA GLY A 408 10.13 0.52 4.02
C GLY A 408 11.41 -0.20 4.42
N PHE A 409 12.17 -0.65 3.43
CA PHE A 409 13.44 -1.33 3.62
C PHE A 409 14.49 -0.83 2.61
N SER A 410 15.66 -0.41 3.09
CA SER A 410 16.70 0.19 2.23
C SER A 410 18.09 0.06 2.84
N GLY A 411 19.13 0.38 2.06
CA GLY A 411 20.53 0.18 2.41
C GLY A 411 21.07 -1.09 1.79
N ASP A 412 22.38 -1.18 1.61
CA ASP A 412 22.98 -2.21 0.77
C ASP A 412 23.48 -3.39 1.61
N ASN A 413 23.51 -4.59 1.03
CA ASN A 413 24.00 -5.81 1.69
C ASN A 413 23.26 -6.11 3.00
N ASN A 414 21.97 -5.79 3.07
CA ASN A 414 21.17 -5.92 4.28
C ASN A 414 20.22 -7.13 4.17
N VAL A 415 19.81 -7.64 5.32
CA VAL A 415 18.89 -8.78 5.42
C VAL A 415 17.64 -8.37 6.18
N LEU A 416 16.47 -8.64 5.59
CA LEU A 416 15.18 -8.54 6.25
C LEU A 416 14.52 -9.91 6.31
N THR A 417 14.20 -10.40 7.50
CA THR A 417 13.38 -11.60 7.69
C THR A 417 12.05 -11.21 8.32
N ILE A 418 10.95 -11.50 7.64
CA ILE A 418 9.58 -11.34 8.12
C ILE A 418 9.04 -12.74 8.37
N LYS A 419 8.70 -13.07 9.62
CA LYS A 419 8.19 -14.40 9.95
C LYS A 419 7.00 -14.38 10.90
N ASP A 420 6.12 -15.36 10.73
CA ASP A 420 4.91 -15.54 11.54
C ASP A 420 4.07 -14.25 11.65
N SER A 421 4.09 -13.39 10.62
CA SER A 421 3.60 -12.01 10.69
C SER A 421 2.40 -11.78 9.78
N ILE A 422 1.59 -10.77 10.12
CA ILE A 422 0.42 -10.34 9.34
C ILE A 422 0.66 -8.90 8.88
N ILE A 423 0.66 -8.69 7.56
CA ILE A 423 0.81 -7.37 6.94
C ILE A 423 -0.42 -7.14 6.07
N SER A 424 -1.40 -6.40 6.58
CA SER A 424 -2.69 -6.27 5.90
C SER A 424 -3.23 -4.85 5.78
N ASP A 425 -4.03 -4.65 4.73
CA ASP A 425 -4.80 -3.43 4.52
C ASP A 425 -3.93 -2.16 4.43
N ASN A 426 -2.64 -2.31 4.10
CA ASN A 426 -1.73 -1.18 3.98
C ASN A 426 -1.78 -0.59 2.56
N SER A 427 -1.62 0.72 2.45
CA SER A 427 -1.73 1.41 1.16
C SER A 427 -0.64 2.45 0.91
N ALA A 428 -0.05 2.40 -0.29
CA ALA A 428 0.84 3.43 -0.83
C ALA A 428 0.23 4.01 -2.10
N VAL A 429 0.46 5.30 -2.39
CA VAL A 429 -0.02 5.87 -3.66
C VAL A 429 0.78 5.37 -4.86
N LYS A 430 2.09 5.11 -4.68
CA LYS A 430 3.01 4.77 -5.76
C LYS A 430 3.49 3.32 -5.65
N GLU A 431 4.30 2.98 -4.66
CA GLU A 431 5.04 1.71 -4.66
C GLU A 431 4.96 0.98 -3.32
N GLY A 432 4.76 -0.34 -3.35
CA GLY A 432 4.84 -1.23 -2.18
C GLY A 432 3.75 -0.95 -1.14
N GLY A 433 2.58 -1.55 -1.31
CA GLY A 433 1.49 -1.37 -0.34
C GLY A 433 1.86 -1.93 1.03
N ALA A 434 2.39 -3.15 1.07
CA ALA A 434 2.92 -3.79 2.27
C ALA A 434 4.39 -3.42 2.53
N LEU A 435 5.25 -3.61 1.53
CA LEU A 435 6.70 -3.42 1.62
C LEU A 435 7.23 -2.73 0.36
N PHE A 436 8.06 -1.72 0.57
CA PHE A 436 8.91 -1.15 -0.47
C PHE A 436 10.38 -1.40 -0.13
N ALA A 437 11.12 -2.03 -1.05
CA ALA A 437 12.54 -2.35 -0.90
C ALA A 437 13.39 -1.71 -2.03
N SER A 438 14.55 -1.12 -1.70
CA SER A 438 15.30 -0.31 -2.68
C SER A 438 16.83 -0.24 -2.54
N GLY A 439 17.49 -1.09 -1.74
CA GLY A 439 18.97 -1.12 -1.66
C GLY A 439 19.55 -2.23 -2.53
N GLU A 440 20.86 -2.23 -2.77
CA GLU A 440 21.53 -3.25 -3.60
C GLU A 440 21.91 -4.49 -2.78
N ASN A 441 21.91 -5.66 -3.43
CA ASN A 441 22.32 -6.95 -2.82
C ASN A 441 21.58 -7.23 -1.50
N GLN A 442 20.26 -7.04 -1.49
CA GLN A 442 19.44 -7.30 -0.30
C GLN A 442 18.95 -8.74 -0.28
N THR A 443 18.80 -9.32 0.92
CA THR A 443 18.06 -10.57 1.10
C THR A 443 16.77 -10.31 1.88
N ILE A 444 15.64 -10.67 1.30
CA ILE A 444 14.30 -10.53 1.92
C ILE A 444 13.71 -11.93 2.08
N ASN A 445 13.58 -12.40 3.32
CA ASN A 445 12.96 -13.68 3.66
C ASN A 445 11.57 -13.44 4.23
N ILE A 446 10.55 -14.12 3.72
CA ILE A 446 9.16 -14.08 4.18
C ILE A 446 8.73 -15.51 4.51
N GLU A 447 8.55 -15.82 5.79
CA GLU A 447 8.32 -17.18 6.30
C GLU A 447 7.01 -17.27 7.08
N GLY A 448 6.12 -18.20 6.76
CA GLY A 448 4.92 -18.44 7.58
C GLY A 448 4.00 -17.21 7.73
N SER A 449 4.05 -16.26 6.78
CA SER A 449 3.46 -14.92 6.94
C SER A 449 2.30 -14.68 5.97
N ALA A 450 1.43 -13.73 6.31
CA ALA A 450 0.26 -13.37 5.52
C ALA A 450 0.31 -11.90 5.09
N LEU A 451 0.28 -11.66 3.78
CA LEU A 451 0.23 -10.35 3.14
C LEU A 451 -1.10 -10.19 2.42
N VAL A 452 -2.03 -9.44 3.01
CA VAL A 452 -3.44 -9.47 2.63
C VAL A 452 -4.02 -8.08 2.38
N ASN A 453 -4.80 -7.89 1.31
CA ASN A 453 -5.51 -6.63 1.00
C ASN A 453 -4.60 -5.39 0.89
N ASN A 454 -3.33 -5.53 0.55
CA ASN A 454 -2.45 -4.38 0.40
C ASN A 454 -2.62 -3.75 -0.99
N GLY A 455 -2.48 -2.42 -1.07
CA GLY A 455 -2.82 -1.65 -2.28
C GLY A 455 -1.78 -0.60 -2.66
N ALA A 456 -1.32 -0.61 -3.91
CA ALA A 456 -0.42 0.40 -4.46
C ALA A 456 -0.68 0.70 -5.94
N LYS A 457 0.14 1.56 -6.57
CA LYS A 457 0.18 1.65 -8.03
C LYS A 457 1.07 0.55 -8.62
N ILE A 458 2.19 0.24 -7.97
CA ILE A 458 3.17 -0.78 -8.34
C ILE A 458 3.45 -1.61 -7.09
N GLY A 459 3.42 -2.94 -7.20
CA GLY A 459 3.65 -3.84 -6.08
C GLY A 459 2.57 -3.71 -5.01
N GLY A 460 1.41 -4.33 -5.24
CA GLY A 460 0.26 -4.21 -4.33
C GLY A 460 0.61 -4.65 -2.91
N ALA A 461 1.39 -5.74 -2.77
CA ALA A 461 2.09 -6.06 -1.53
C ALA A 461 3.54 -5.57 -1.57
N LEU A 462 4.39 -6.19 -2.40
CA LEU A 462 5.83 -5.95 -2.43
C LEU A 462 6.23 -5.20 -3.70
N ASP A 463 7.05 -4.17 -3.57
CA ASP A 463 7.80 -3.58 -4.67
C ASP A 463 9.30 -3.65 -4.35
N ILE A 464 10.06 -4.34 -5.20
CA ILE A 464 11.49 -4.62 -5.03
C ILE A 464 12.27 -3.95 -6.17
N ASN A 465 13.02 -2.89 -5.83
CA ASN A 465 13.72 -2.05 -6.81
C ASN A 465 15.24 -2.18 -6.82
N GLY A 466 15.82 -2.89 -5.85
CA GLY A 466 17.26 -2.92 -5.64
C GLY A 466 17.98 -4.02 -6.40
N GLU A 467 19.03 -3.72 -7.17
CA GLU A 467 19.75 -4.71 -8.01
C GLU A 467 20.37 -5.87 -7.21
N ASP A 468 20.56 -7.02 -7.86
CA ASP A 468 21.18 -8.23 -7.30
C ASP A 468 20.52 -8.74 -6.00
N SER A 469 19.21 -8.48 -5.82
CA SER A 469 18.51 -8.86 -4.59
C SER A 469 17.93 -10.28 -4.64
N GLU A 470 17.88 -10.92 -3.48
CA GLU A 470 17.29 -12.24 -3.25
C GLU A 470 15.99 -12.10 -2.44
N VAL A 471 14.90 -12.71 -2.92
CA VAL A 471 13.60 -12.73 -2.26
C VAL A 471 13.18 -14.18 -2.05
N ASN A 472 13.16 -14.63 -0.80
CA ASN A 472 12.75 -15.98 -0.41
C ASN A 472 11.39 -15.92 0.28
N ILE A 473 10.41 -16.68 -0.22
CA ILE A 473 9.05 -16.73 0.28
C ILE A 473 8.67 -18.17 0.57
N ASP A 474 8.52 -18.51 1.84
CA ASP A 474 8.25 -19.88 2.29
C ASP A 474 6.97 -19.94 3.12
N ASN A 475 6.10 -20.91 2.83
CA ASN A 475 4.88 -21.20 3.58
C ASN A 475 4.02 -19.95 3.86
N SER A 476 3.87 -19.08 2.86
CA SER A 476 3.27 -17.74 3.03
C SER A 476 2.05 -17.52 2.13
N LEU A 477 1.18 -16.59 2.55
CA LEU A 477 -0.07 -16.24 1.86
C LEU A 477 -0.03 -14.81 1.32
N PHE A 478 -0.31 -14.65 0.03
CA PHE A 478 -0.54 -13.37 -0.64
C PHE A 478 -1.95 -13.33 -1.19
N GLU A 479 -2.85 -12.58 -0.53
CA GLU A 479 -4.27 -12.59 -0.87
C GLU A 479 -4.84 -11.19 -1.09
N ASN A 480 -5.64 -11.03 -2.16
CA ASN A 480 -6.37 -9.80 -2.48
C ASN A 480 -5.49 -8.54 -2.58
N ASN A 481 -4.19 -8.68 -2.86
CA ASN A 481 -3.34 -7.52 -3.07
C ASN A 481 -3.61 -6.92 -4.44
N SER A 482 -3.58 -5.59 -4.54
CA SER A 482 -3.99 -4.89 -5.76
C SER A 482 -3.02 -3.77 -6.14
N ALA A 483 -2.59 -3.79 -7.39
CA ALA A 483 -1.82 -2.73 -8.01
C ALA A 483 -2.58 -2.09 -9.18
N THR A 484 -2.57 -0.77 -9.31
CA THR A 484 -3.22 -0.14 -10.48
C THR A 484 -2.40 -0.24 -11.78
N SER A 485 -1.11 -0.60 -11.70
CA SER A 485 -0.19 -0.75 -12.84
C SER A 485 0.41 -2.15 -12.93
N SER A 486 1.28 -2.54 -12.00
CA SER A 486 2.09 -3.75 -12.16
C SER A 486 2.28 -4.48 -10.83
N GLY A 487 2.30 -5.81 -10.87
CA GLY A 487 2.60 -6.65 -9.72
C GLY A 487 1.52 -6.59 -8.65
N GLY A 488 0.42 -7.32 -8.84
CA GLY A 488 -0.72 -7.25 -7.92
C GLY A 488 -0.33 -7.69 -6.51
N ALA A 489 0.52 -8.71 -6.40
CA ALA A 489 1.23 -9.04 -5.17
C ALA A 489 2.66 -8.47 -5.19
N ILE A 490 3.47 -8.86 -6.18
CA ILE A 490 4.91 -8.58 -6.20
C ILE A 490 5.28 -7.88 -7.50
N ASP A 491 6.01 -6.77 -7.41
CA ASP A 491 6.70 -6.16 -8.54
C ASP A 491 8.22 -6.21 -8.33
N ILE A 492 8.94 -6.66 -9.35
CA ILE A 492 10.40 -6.77 -9.38
C ILE A 492 10.90 -5.88 -10.53
N ASN A 493 11.55 -4.78 -10.19
CA ASN A 493 12.02 -3.81 -11.17
C ASN A 493 13.51 -3.87 -11.44
N GLY A 494 14.33 -4.23 -10.45
CA GLY A 494 15.78 -4.31 -10.66
C GLY A 494 16.19 -5.56 -11.45
N GLU A 495 17.45 -5.58 -11.87
CA GLU A 495 18.06 -6.64 -12.67
C GLU A 495 18.71 -7.70 -11.77
N SER A 496 18.97 -8.89 -12.33
CA SER A 496 19.70 -9.99 -11.68
C SER A 496 19.13 -10.44 -10.32
N HIS A 497 17.81 -10.33 -10.15
CA HIS A 497 17.12 -10.79 -8.93
C HIS A 497 16.94 -12.29 -8.92
N GLU A 498 17.00 -12.89 -7.74
CA GLU A 498 16.55 -14.26 -7.49
C GLU A 498 15.31 -14.24 -6.59
N THR A 499 14.20 -14.81 -7.05
CA THR A 499 12.96 -14.92 -6.29
C THR A 499 12.57 -16.38 -6.16
N ASN A 500 12.72 -16.92 -4.96
CA ASN A 500 12.39 -18.30 -4.61
C ASN A 500 11.10 -18.33 -3.80
N ILE A 501 10.10 -19.07 -4.28
CA ILE A 501 8.79 -19.17 -3.67
C ILE A 501 8.49 -20.65 -3.42
N ASN A 502 8.39 -21.07 -2.17
CA ASN A 502 8.09 -22.45 -1.81
C ASN A 502 6.86 -22.55 -0.91
N ASP A 503 6.08 -23.61 -1.10
CA ASP A 503 4.96 -23.98 -0.21
C ASP A 503 3.94 -22.85 0.03
N SER A 504 3.80 -21.92 -0.91
CA SER A 504 3.08 -20.65 -0.73
C SER A 504 1.81 -20.55 -1.56
N THR A 505 0.99 -19.54 -1.31
CA THR A 505 -0.28 -19.33 -2.02
C THR A 505 -0.50 -17.87 -2.39
N PHE A 506 -0.87 -17.62 -3.65
CA PHE A 506 -1.21 -16.33 -4.23
C PHE A 506 -2.66 -16.36 -4.74
N ASN A 507 -3.56 -15.71 -4.01
CA ASN A 507 -5.00 -15.73 -4.29
C ASN A 507 -5.53 -14.34 -4.63
N ASN A 508 -6.33 -14.25 -5.70
CA ASN A 508 -7.13 -13.06 -6.02
C ASN A 508 -6.31 -11.76 -6.14
N ASN A 509 -5.01 -11.85 -6.44
CA ASN A 509 -4.20 -10.65 -6.62
C ASN A 509 -4.50 -10.03 -7.99
N SER A 510 -4.44 -8.71 -8.07
CA SER A 510 -4.88 -7.99 -9.26
C SER A 510 -3.96 -6.85 -9.68
N ALA A 511 -3.71 -6.75 -10.99
CA ALA A 511 -2.94 -5.64 -11.56
C ALA A 511 -3.37 -5.31 -12.99
N LYS A 512 -2.71 -4.32 -13.62
CA LYS A 512 -2.76 -4.19 -15.08
C LYS A 512 -1.82 -5.19 -15.75
N ASN A 513 -0.60 -5.38 -15.25
CA ASN A 513 0.34 -6.41 -15.68
C ASN A 513 0.80 -7.24 -14.48
N GLY A 514 0.85 -8.57 -14.61
CA GLY A 514 1.29 -9.46 -13.54
C GLY A 514 0.30 -9.45 -12.38
N GLY A 515 -0.79 -10.20 -12.52
CA GLY A 515 -1.85 -10.22 -11.49
C GLY A 515 -1.31 -10.68 -10.13
N ALA A 516 -0.39 -11.65 -10.10
CA ALA A 516 0.40 -11.95 -8.92
C ALA A 516 1.77 -11.24 -8.98
N ILE A 517 2.59 -11.55 -9.98
CA ILE A 517 3.99 -11.14 -10.05
C ILE A 517 4.25 -10.41 -11.37
N ASN A 518 4.95 -9.27 -11.32
CA ASN A 518 5.50 -8.61 -12.49
C ASN A 518 7.03 -8.50 -12.36
N SER A 519 7.76 -8.83 -13.42
CA SER A 519 9.22 -8.74 -13.50
C SER A 519 9.62 -7.94 -14.74
N ASN A 520 10.27 -6.79 -14.52
CA ASN A 520 10.69 -5.88 -15.59
C ASN A 520 12.19 -5.93 -15.87
N GLY A 521 13.03 -6.21 -14.86
CA GLY A 521 14.48 -6.29 -15.02
C GLY A 521 14.93 -7.53 -15.79
N ALA A 522 16.12 -7.44 -16.38
CA ALA A 522 16.78 -8.52 -17.09
C ALA A 522 17.53 -9.47 -16.15
N ASN A 523 17.80 -10.70 -16.60
CA ASN A 523 18.50 -11.75 -15.86
C ASN A 523 17.85 -12.13 -14.52
N ASN A 524 16.55 -11.85 -14.35
CA ASN A 524 15.80 -12.20 -13.15
C ASN A 524 15.40 -13.68 -13.18
N ILE A 525 15.50 -14.34 -12.03
CA ILE A 525 15.14 -15.75 -11.82
C ILE A 525 13.94 -15.80 -10.88
N ILE A 526 12.85 -16.42 -11.32
CA ILE A 526 11.65 -16.66 -10.51
C ILE A 526 11.40 -18.16 -10.46
N ILE A 527 11.56 -18.77 -9.29
CA ILE A 527 11.32 -20.19 -9.07
C ILE A 527 10.19 -20.35 -8.07
N ALA A 528 9.08 -20.96 -8.50
CA ALA A 528 7.96 -21.29 -7.65
C ALA A 528 7.80 -22.81 -7.55
N ASN A 529 8.03 -23.36 -6.36
CA ASN A 529 7.89 -24.77 -6.04
C ASN A 529 6.69 -24.99 -5.11
N ASN A 530 5.87 -26.00 -5.37
CA ASN A 530 4.71 -26.33 -4.54
C ASN A 530 3.83 -25.12 -4.20
N THR A 531 3.61 -24.24 -5.19
CA THR A 531 2.95 -22.94 -4.98
C THR A 531 1.61 -22.87 -5.71
N GLY A 532 0.59 -22.35 -5.03
CA GLY A 532 -0.75 -22.19 -5.57
C GLY A 532 -1.05 -20.77 -6.06
N PHE A 533 -1.31 -20.59 -7.35
CA PHE A 533 -1.73 -19.33 -7.96
C PHE A 533 -3.20 -19.40 -8.41
N ASN A 534 -4.11 -18.84 -7.62
CA ASN A 534 -5.55 -18.99 -7.84
C ASN A 534 -6.25 -17.65 -8.05
N ASN A 535 -7.03 -17.54 -9.13
CA ASN A 535 -7.87 -16.38 -9.44
C ASN A 535 -7.11 -15.05 -9.54
N ASN A 536 -5.82 -15.07 -9.86
CA ASN A 536 -5.05 -13.85 -10.07
C ASN A 536 -5.42 -13.24 -11.43
N ASN A 537 -5.60 -11.92 -11.46
CA ASN A 537 -6.21 -11.23 -12.58
C ASN A 537 -5.40 -10.00 -13.02
N ALA A 538 -4.89 -10.04 -14.24
CA ALA A 538 -4.30 -8.90 -14.92
C ALA A 538 -5.27 -8.34 -15.96
N SER A 539 -5.42 -7.02 -16.04
CA SER A 539 -6.26 -6.43 -17.10
C SER A 539 -5.60 -6.42 -18.49
N SER A 540 -4.28 -6.67 -18.56
CA SER A 540 -3.48 -6.66 -19.79
C SER A 540 -2.67 -7.95 -19.95
N LYS A 541 -1.60 -8.15 -19.19
CA LYS A 541 -0.62 -9.23 -19.43
C LYS A 541 -0.37 -10.07 -18.18
N GLY A 542 -0.35 -11.39 -18.33
CA GLY A 542 0.08 -12.33 -17.28
C GLY A 542 -0.81 -12.31 -16.04
N GLY A 543 -1.81 -13.19 -15.96
CA GLY A 543 -2.67 -13.26 -14.77
C GLY A 543 -1.90 -13.68 -13.52
N VAL A 544 -0.91 -14.55 -13.68
CA VAL A 544 0.06 -14.95 -12.64
C VAL A 544 1.33 -14.12 -12.78
N ILE A 545 2.13 -14.36 -13.82
CA ILE A 545 3.43 -13.70 -14.03
C ILE A 545 3.42 -12.90 -15.32
N ASN A 546 3.87 -11.65 -15.27
CA ASN A 546 4.29 -10.90 -16.45
C ASN A 546 5.81 -10.66 -16.41
N SER A 547 6.54 -11.13 -17.42
CA SER A 547 7.99 -10.92 -17.56
C SER A 547 8.30 -10.11 -18.82
N ASN A 548 8.82 -8.91 -18.64
CA ASN A 548 9.18 -8.02 -19.75
C ASN A 548 10.70 -7.94 -20.00
N GLY A 549 11.52 -8.30 -19.00
CA GLY A 549 12.98 -8.26 -19.12
C GLY A 549 13.53 -9.45 -19.90
N ASP A 550 14.74 -9.26 -20.42
CA ASP A 550 15.46 -10.24 -21.25
C ASP A 550 16.26 -11.23 -20.38
N SER A 551 16.52 -12.42 -20.91
CA SER A 551 17.30 -13.47 -20.24
C SER A 551 16.77 -13.88 -18.85
N ASN A 552 15.48 -13.67 -18.60
CA ASN A 552 14.81 -14.08 -17.38
C ASN A 552 14.53 -15.58 -17.38
N VAL A 553 14.59 -16.19 -16.19
CA VAL A 553 14.25 -17.59 -15.96
C VAL A 553 12.99 -17.67 -15.10
N ILE A 554 11.98 -18.41 -15.56
CA ILE A 554 10.71 -18.61 -14.85
C ILE A 554 10.48 -20.11 -14.71
N VAL A 555 10.41 -20.60 -13.49
CA VAL A 555 10.16 -22.00 -13.17
C VAL A 555 8.91 -22.11 -12.31
N LEU A 556 7.92 -22.86 -12.80
CA LEU A 556 6.79 -23.33 -11.99
C LEU A 556 6.91 -24.85 -11.85
N ASP A 557 7.31 -25.35 -10.68
CA ASP A 557 7.43 -26.78 -10.42
C ASP A 557 6.47 -27.25 -9.32
N ASN A 558 5.86 -28.41 -9.51
CA ASN A 558 4.88 -29.00 -8.59
C ASN A 558 3.79 -27.99 -8.16
N SER A 559 3.42 -27.06 -9.03
CA SER A 559 2.62 -25.87 -8.69
C SER A 559 1.26 -25.90 -9.38
N THR A 560 0.35 -25.03 -8.94
CA THR A 560 -0.97 -24.90 -9.56
C THR A 560 -1.20 -23.48 -10.06
N ALA A 561 -1.69 -23.31 -11.28
CA ALA A 561 -2.21 -22.04 -11.80
C ALA A 561 -3.67 -22.23 -12.20
N THR A 562 -4.59 -21.82 -11.32
CA THR A 562 -6.03 -22.03 -11.50
C THR A 562 -6.83 -20.73 -11.68
N ASN A 563 -7.70 -20.70 -12.67
CA ASN A 563 -8.65 -19.60 -12.93
C ASN A 563 -8.01 -18.21 -13.05
N ASN A 564 -6.75 -18.13 -13.49
CA ASN A 564 -6.08 -16.86 -13.69
C ASN A 564 -6.51 -16.24 -15.03
N SER A 565 -6.52 -14.92 -15.12
CA SER A 565 -7.04 -14.21 -16.29
C SER A 565 -6.15 -13.05 -16.69
N ALA A 566 -5.89 -12.93 -17.99
CA ALA A 566 -5.32 -11.75 -18.63
C ALA A 566 -5.91 -11.56 -20.03
N ARG A 567 -5.55 -10.48 -20.72
CA ARG A 567 -5.83 -10.33 -22.17
C ARG A 567 -4.73 -10.90 -23.05
N GLU A 568 -3.61 -11.25 -22.43
CA GLU A 568 -2.41 -11.76 -23.06
C GLU A 568 -1.73 -12.69 -22.05
N GLY A 569 -1.91 -14.00 -22.22
CA GLY A 569 -1.32 -15.01 -21.34
C GLY A 569 -2.04 -15.10 -20.00
N GLY A 570 -3.10 -15.92 -19.93
CA GLY A 570 -3.94 -16.06 -18.74
C GLY A 570 -3.17 -16.40 -17.46
N ALA A 571 -2.10 -17.19 -17.55
CA ALA A 571 -1.15 -17.37 -16.45
C ALA A 571 0.13 -16.55 -16.65
N ILE A 572 0.89 -16.80 -17.70
CA ILE A 572 2.20 -16.19 -17.94
C ILE A 572 2.19 -15.37 -19.23
N SER A 573 2.76 -14.17 -19.19
CA SER A 573 3.14 -13.40 -20.36
C SER A 573 4.63 -13.12 -20.30
N SER A 574 5.34 -13.39 -21.41
CA SER A 574 6.78 -13.12 -21.56
C SER A 574 7.01 -12.34 -22.84
N THR A 575 7.55 -11.12 -22.73
CA THR A 575 7.85 -10.27 -23.90
C THR A 575 9.31 -9.89 -24.04
N GLY A 576 10.16 -10.23 -23.07
CA GLY A 576 11.61 -10.10 -23.23
C GLY A 576 12.19 -11.25 -24.05
N ASP A 577 13.38 -11.02 -24.56
CA ASP A 577 14.15 -11.93 -25.42
C ASP A 577 14.98 -12.91 -24.57
N GLU A 578 15.32 -14.07 -25.14
CA GLU A 578 16.16 -15.11 -24.53
C GLU A 578 15.67 -15.62 -23.16
N ASN A 579 14.38 -15.47 -22.88
CA ASN A 579 13.76 -15.94 -21.64
C ASN A 579 13.59 -17.45 -21.62
N GLU A 580 13.88 -18.08 -20.48
CA GLU A 580 13.64 -19.51 -20.23
C GLU A 580 12.43 -19.71 -19.31
N ILE A 581 11.43 -20.46 -19.77
CA ILE A 581 10.19 -20.72 -19.05
C ILE A 581 10.01 -22.23 -18.94
N ALA A 582 10.07 -22.75 -17.71
CA ALA A 582 9.88 -24.17 -17.41
C ALA A 582 8.66 -24.37 -16.51
N ILE A 583 7.71 -25.18 -16.96
CA ILE A 583 6.55 -25.60 -16.17
C ILE A 583 6.60 -27.11 -16.00
N GLY A 584 6.95 -27.56 -14.80
CA GLY A 584 7.13 -28.97 -14.45
C GLY A 584 6.08 -29.44 -13.45
N ASN A 585 5.61 -30.68 -13.59
CA ASN A 585 4.79 -31.36 -12.57
C ASN A 585 3.56 -30.55 -12.10
N SER A 586 3.00 -29.68 -12.94
CA SER A 586 2.08 -28.63 -12.51
C SER A 586 0.66 -28.81 -13.05
N GLU A 587 -0.33 -28.24 -12.35
CA GLU A 587 -1.73 -28.19 -12.78
C GLU A 587 -2.12 -26.78 -13.26
N LEU A 588 -2.47 -26.67 -14.54
CA LEU A 588 -2.83 -25.42 -15.21
C LEU A 588 -4.29 -25.52 -15.62
N SER A 589 -5.20 -24.95 -14.81
CA SER A 589 -6.64 -25.15 -14.99
C SER A 589 -7.45 -23.86 -15.10
N GLY A 590 -8.41 -23.80 -16.02
CA GLY A 590 -9.39 -22.70 -16.05
C GLY A 590 -8.83 -21.32 -16.40
N ASN A 591 -7.60 -21.23 -16.90
CA ASN A 591 -6.97 -19.94 -17.22
C ASN A 591 -7.58 -19.34 -18.48
N ASN A 592 -7.85 -18.03 -18.44
CA ASN A 592 -8.53 -17.28 -19.49
C ASN A 592 -7.53 -16.47 -20.33
N ASP A 593 -7.62 -16.64 -21.65
CA ASP A 593 -6.70 -16.20 -22.69
C ASP A 593 -5.35 -16.96 -22.69
N GLY A 594 -5.46 -18.29 -22.64
CA GLY A 594 -4.33 -19.21 -22.69
C GLY A 594 -3.60 -19.36 -21.36
N ILE A 595 -2.54 -20.16 -21.38
CA ILE A 595 -1.63 -20.38 -20.26
C ILE A 595 -0.44 -19.44 -20.40
N LEU A 596 0.22 -19.46 -21.55
CA LEU A 596 1.46 -18.73 -21.79
C LEU A 596 1.39 -17.96 -23.11
N LYS A 597 1.86 -16.72 -23.09
CA LYS A 597 2.17 -15.95 -24.30
C LYS A 597 3.64 -15.55 -24.30
N SER A 598 4.39 -15.98 -25.32
CA SER A 598 5.80 -15.65 -25.55
C SER A 598 5.92 -14.78 -26.81
N GLU A 599 6.34 -13.53 -26.66
CA GLU A 599 6.50 -12.57 -27.78
C GLU A 599 7.95 -12.21 -28.10
N GLY A 600 8.88 -12.35 -27.15
CA GLY A 600 10.30 -12.08 -27.39
C GLY A 600 10.99 -13.19 -28.20
N ASP A 601 12.15 -12.86 -28.76
CA ASP A 601 12.95 -13.71 -29.62
C ASP A 601 13.91 -14.60 -28.81
N GLY A 602 14.24 -15.78 -29.33
CA GLY A 602 15.16 -16.72 -28.67
C GLY A 602 14.64 -17.34 -27.37
N ASN A 603 13.36 -17.19 -27.06
CA ASN A 603 12.73 -17.73 -25.85
C ASN A 603 12.64 -19.26 -25.89
N LYS A 604 12.87 -19.88 -24.74
CA LYS A 604 12.75 -21.33 -24.53
C LYS A 604 11.61 -21.63 -23.57
N VAL A 605 10.63 -22.38 -24.05
CA VAL A 605 9.46 -22.81 -23.28
C VAL A 605 9.47 -24.33 -23.15
N THR A 606 9.39 -24.82 -21.91
CA THR A 606 9.27 -26.25 -21.61
C THR A 606 8.05 -26.47 -20.71
N VAL A 607 7.16 -27.38 -21.10
CA VAL A 607 6.09 -27.89 -20.24
C VAL A 607 6.27 -29.40 -20.11
N ASP A 608 6.57 -29.90 -18.93
CA ASP A 608 6.83 -31.32 -18.68
C ASP A 608 5.98 -31.88 -17.53
N ASN A 609 5.54 -33.13 -17.69
CA ASN A 609 4.78 -33.90 -16.71
C ASN A 609 3.61 -33.13 -16.06
N SER A 610 2.95 -32.27 -16.85
CA SER A 610 1.95 -31.32 -16.35
C SER A 610 0.55 -31.65 -16.85
N THR A 611 -0.45 -30.96 -16.30
CA THR A 611 -1.84 -31.05 -16.76
C THR A 611 -2.36 -29.69 -17.18
N MET A 612 -3.03 -29.63 -18.33
CA MET A 612 -3.67 -28.43 -18.85
C MET A 612 -5.16 -28.73 -19.02
N THR A 613 -6.03 -28.14 -18.19
CA THR A 613 -7.47 -28.46 -18.21
C THR A 613 -8.38 -27.25 -18.22
N ASN A 614 -9.46 -27.28 -19.00
CA ASN A 614 -10.50 -26.24 -19.00
C ASN A 614 -10.00 -24.81 -19.27
N ASN A 615 -8.82 -24.64 -19.86
CA ASN A 615 -8.28 -23.33 -20.21
C ASN A 615 -8.92 -22.84 -21.50
N THR A 616 -9.13 -21.53 -21.61
CA THR A 616 -9.69 -20.92 -22.80
C THR A 616 -8.66 -20.04 -23.49
N ALA A 617 -8.21 -20.42 -24.69
CA ALA A 617 -7.44 -19.57 -25.57
C ALA A 617 -8.23 -19.24 -26.85
N LYS A 618 -7.99 -18.05 -27.40
CA LYS A 618 -8.47 -17.66 -28.72
C LYS A 618 -7.64 -18.32 -29.83
N ASP A 619 -6.33 -18.31 -29.65
CA ASP A 619 -5.34 -18.88 -30.57
C ASP A 619 -4.79 -20.16 -29.92
N GLY A 620 -3.60 -20.13 -29.30
CA GLY A 620 -3.00 -21.29 -28.61
C GLY A 620 -2.99 -21.15 -27.08
N LEU A 621 -3.03 -22.27 -26.35
CA LEU A 621 -2.75 -22.31 -24.91
C LEU A 621 -1.35 -21.79 -24.61
N ILE A 622 -0.39 -22.15 -25.46
CA ILE A 622 0.91 -21.51 -25.56
C ILE A 622 0.95 -20.75 -26.89
N THR A 623 1.02 -19.43 -26.83
CA THR A 623 1.18 -18.59 -28.02
C THR A 623 2.65 -18.19 -28.14
N ASN A 624 3.27 -18.50 -29.28
CA ASN A 624 4.68 -18.31 -29.55
C ASN A 624 4.89 -17.41 -30.78
N ASN A 625 5.07 -16.12 -30.56
CA ASN A 625 5.06 -15.11 -31.62
C ASN A 625 6.43 -14.55 -31.98
N GLY A 626 7.41 -14.60 -31.07
CA GLY A 626 8.78 -14.15 -31.35
C GLY A 626 9.55 -15.15 -32.20
N ASP A 627 10.69 -14.72 -32.74
CA ASP A 627 11.51 -15.48 -33.68
C ASP A 627 12.56 -16.35 -32.98
N ASN A 628 12.92 -17.48 -33.58
CA ASN A 628 13.91 -18.44 -33.08
C ASN A 628 13.56 -19.04 -31.69
N ASN A 629 12.29 -19.03 -31.31
CA ASN A 629 11.79 -19.59 -30.08
C ASN A 629 11.70 -21.13 -30.14
N ASN A 630 11.88 -21.78 -29.00
CA ASN A 630 11.76 -23.24 -28.86
C ASN A 630 10.67 -23.58 -27.84
N VAL A 631 9.66 -24.33 -28.27
CA VAL A 631 8.58 -24.84 -27.41
C VAL A 631 8.66 -26.37 -27.35
N THR A 632 8.83 -26.91 -26.14
CA THR A 632 8.81 -28.35 -25.87
C THR A 632 7.68 -28.69 -24.89
N ILE A 633 6.82 -29.65 -25.24
CA ILE A 633 5.73 -30.14 -24.40
C ILE A 633 5.83 -31.66 -24.25
N ASP A 634 6.30 -32.10 -23.10
CA ASP A 634 6.55 -33.51 -22.81
C ASP A 634 5.64 -34.04 -21.70
N ASN A 635 5.22 -35.30 -21.81
CA ASN A 635 4.45 -36.04 -20.79
C ASN A 635 3.23 -35.28 -20.23
N THR A 636 2.61 -34.40 -21.03
CA THR A 636 1.63 -33.44 -20.55
C THR A 636 0.22 -33.84 -21.02
N ASN A 637 -0.74 -33.86 -20.09
CA ASN A 637 -2.13 -34.20 -20.40
C ASN A 637 -2.95 -32.92 -20.60
N SER A 638 -3.45 -32.71 -21.81
CA SER A 638 -4.26 -31.55 -22.17
C SER A 638 -5.69 -31.97 -22.50
N THR A 639 -6.67 -31.54 -21.69
CA THR A 639 -8.08 -31.95 -21.85
C THR A 639 -9.06 -30.78 -21.66
N ASN A 640 -10.19 -30.78 -22.36
CA ASN A 640 -11.26 -29.77 -22.23
C ASN A 640 -10.82 -28.31 -22.43
N ASN A 641 -9.71 -28.07 -23.15
CA ASN A 641 -9.25 -26.72 -23.46
C ASN A 641 -9.88 -26.19 -24.75
N THR A 642 -9.97 -24.87 -24.89
CA THR A 642 -10.28 -24.22 -26.18
C THR A 642 -9.04 -23.54 -26.76
N GLY A 643 -8.90 -23.57 -28.08
CA GLY A 643 -7.69 -23.13 -28.77
C GLY A 643 -6.76 -24.30 -29.07
N ASP A 644 -5.75 -24.03 -29.89
CA ASP A 644 -4.68 -24.99 -30.18
C ASP A 644 -3.78 -25.17 -28.94
N ILE A 645 -2.98 -26.24 -28.87
CA ILE A 645 -2.02 -26.40 -27.78
C ILE A 645 -0.91 -25.36 -27.90
N VAL A 646 -0.28 -25.32 -29.07
CA VAL A 646 0.69 -24.30 -29.46
C VAL A 646 0.16 -23.54 -30.67
N SER A 647 0.18 -22.21 -30.60
CA SER A 647 -0.04 -21.33 -31.75
C SER A 647 1.25 -20.56 -32.01
N ASN A 648 1.82 -20.73 -33.20
CA ASN A 648 3.12 -20.19 -33.52
C ASN A 648 3.09 -19.36 -34.80
N THR A 649 3.57 -18.13 -34.70
CA THR A 649 3.60 -17.17 -35.81
C THR A 649 4.98 -16.59 -36.08
N GLY A 650 5.97 -16.91 -35.25
CA GLY A 650 7.35 -16.41 -35.40
C GLY A 650 8.17 -17.24 -36.38
N ASP A 651 9.21 -16.60 -36.93
CA ASP A 651 10.12 -17.23 -37.89
C ASP A 651 11.14 -18.13 -37.19
N ASN A 652 11.49 -19.26 -37.83
CA ASN A 652 12.47 -20.25 -37.33
C ASN A 652 12.17 -20.86 -35.94
N ASN A 653 10.91 -20.83 -35.52
CA ASN A 653 10.52 -21.44 -34.27
C ASN A 653 10.50 -22.98 -34.35
N THR A 654 10.82 -23.63 -33.24
CA THR A 654 10.81 -25.10 -33.11
C THR A 654 9.75 -25.55 -32.11
N GLU A 655 9.06 -26.63 -32.44
CA GLU A 655 8.02 -27.24 -31.61
C GLU A 655 8.27 -28.75 -31.50
N SER A 656 8.17 -29.28 -30.28
CA SER A 656 8.32 -30.70 -29.96
C SER A 656 7.26 -31.11 -28.96
N GLU A 657 6.43 -32.10 -29.31
CA GLU A 657 5.40 -32.65 -28.42
C GLU A 657 5.62 -34.17 -28.25
N ASN A 658 6.13 -34.62 -27.10
CA ASN A 658 6.44 -36.05 -26.87
C ASN A 658 5.64 -36.63 -25.70
N ASN A 659 5.12 -37.86 -25.89
CA ASN A 659 4.41 -38.61 -24.84
C ASN A 659 3.25 -37.85 -24.15
N SER A 660 2.71 -36.82 -24.80
CA SER A 660 1.64 -35.97 -24.28
C SER A 660 0.28 -36.48 -24.78
N THR A 661 -0.71 -36.62 -23.87
CA THR A 661 -2.07 -37.01 -24.26
C THR A 661 -2.89 -35.75 -24.51
N ILE A 662 -3.09 -35.43 -25.78
CA ILE A 662 -3.85 -34.25 -26.22
C ILE A 662 -5.26 -34.71 -26.57
N ILE A 663 -6.21 -34.52 -25.65
CA ILE A 663 -7.65 -34.72 -25.89
C ILE A 663 -8.28 -33.35 -26.07
N VAL A 664 -8.10 -32.80 -27.26
CA VAL A 664 -8.76 -31.58 -27.71
C VAL A 664 -10.22 -31.94 -28.02
N ASP A 665 -11.08 -31.92 -27.01
CA ASP A 665 -12.54 -31.92 -27.19
C ASP A 665 -13.01 -30.50 -27.56
N VAL A 666 -12.44 -29.94 -28.63
CA VAL A 666 -12.90 -28.64 -29.13
C VAL A 666 -14.24 -28.85 -29.81
N THR A 667 -15.27 -28.35 -29.14
CA THR A 667 -16.62 -28.29 -29.66
C THR A 667 -16.79 -27.00 -30.47
N TYR A 668 -16.72 -27.07 -31.79
CA TYR A 668 -17.06 -25.91 -32.62
C TYR A 668 -18.58 -25.83 -32.83
N GLU A 669 -19.16 -24.69 -32.47
CA GLU A 669 -20.51 -24.33 -32.86
C GLU A 669 -20.49 -23.70 -34.27
N THR A 670 -21.49 -24.01 -35.09
CA THR A 670 -21.61 -23.49 -36.45
C THR A 670 -22.82 -22.55 -36.57
N ASN A 671 -22.65 -21.42 -37.27
CA ASN A 671 -23.78 -20.57 -37.67
C ASN A 671 -24.27 -20.99 -39.05
N THR A 672 -25.59 -20.98 -39.27
CA THR A 672 -26.21 -21.30 -40.56
C THR A 672 -27.11 -20.15 -41.00
N ASP A 673 -26.62 -19.27 -41.89
CA ASP A 673 -27.46 -18.23 -42.48
C ASP A 673 -28.35 -18.83 -43.58
N LEU A 674 -29.66 -18.59 -43.49
CA LEU A 674 -30.66 -19.13 -44.41
C LEU A 674 -31.17 -18.05 -45.37
N ALA A 675 -30.97 -18.26 -46.67
CA ALA A 675 -31.62 -17.46 -47.72
C ALA A 675 -32.54 -18.35 -48.56
N VAL A 676 -33.81 -17.93 -48.70
CA VAL A 676 -34.82 -18.66 -49.47
C VAL A 676 -35.30 -17.79 -50.64
N VAL A 677 -35.12 -18.30 -51.86
CA VAL A 677 -35.55 -17.63 -53.10
C VAL A 677 -36.69 -18.43 -53.73
N SER A 678 -37.87 -17.81 -53.92
CA SER A 678 -39.04 -18.46 -54.53
C SER A 678 -39.18 -18.11 -56.01
N GLY A 679 -39.40 -19.11 -56.87
CA GLY A 679 -39.78 -18.93 -58.28
C GLY A 679 -40.32 -20.21 -58.91
N ASN A 680 -41.38 -20.12 -59.73
CA ASN A 680 -41.96 -21.21 -60.54
C ASN A 680 -42.11 -22.57 -59.85
N GLY A 681 -42.69 -22.61 -58.63
CA GLY A 681 -42.95 -23.89 -57.94
C GLY A 681 -41.72 -24.52 -57.26
N GLN A 682 -40.61 -23.78 -57.16
CA GLN A 682 -39.38 -24.22 -56.50
C GLN A 682 -38.95 -23.21 -55.43
N ILE A 683 -38.31 -23.73 -54.38
CA ILE A 683 -37.56 -22.95 -53.41
C ILE A 683 -36.08 -23.36 -53.49
N THR A 684 -35.19 -22.37 -53.57
CA THR A 684 -33.75 -22.60 -53.38
C THR A 684 -33.40 -22.23 -51.95
N ILE A 685 -32.88 -23.20 -51.20
CA ILE A 685 -32.42 -23.06 -49.83
C ILE A 685 -30.90 -22.94 -49.87
N ILE A 686 -30.37 -21.84 -49.34
CA ILE A 686 -28.93 -21.59 -49.25
C ILE A 686 -28.57 -21.59 -47.77
N ALA A 687 -27.62 -22.43 -47.38
CA ALA A 687 -27.02 -22.47 -46.05
C ALA A 687 -25.55 -22.04 -46.19
N ILE A 688 -25.14 -21.01 -45.46
CA ILE A 688 -23.73 -20.63 -45.33
C ILE A 688 -23.25 -21.14 -43.99
N LEU A 689 -22.24 -22.00 -44.00
CA LEU A 689 -21.63 -22.58 -42.82
C LEU A 689 -20.36 -21.79 -42.47
N THR A 690 -20.36 -21.20 -41.27
CA THR A 690 -19.17 -20.56 -40.70
C THR A 690 -18.85 -21.11 -39.33
N ASN A 691 -17.57 -21.13 -38.99
CA ASN A 691 -17.11 -21.31 -37.62
C ASN A 691 -17.62 -20.12 -36.78
N LYS A 692 -18.36 -20.39 -35.69
CA LYS A 692 -18.97 -19.33 -34.85
C LYS A 692 -17.94 -18.47 -34.12
N HIS A 693 -16.77 -19.03 -33.79
CA HIS A 693 -15.73 -18.37 -33.02
C HIS A 693 -14.74 -17.61 -33.91
N THR A 694 -14.36 -18.17 -35.06
CA THR A 694 -13.39 -17.55 -35.97
C THR A 694 -14.02 -16.79 -37.15
N GLY A 695 -15.29 -17.05 -37.47
CA GLY A 695 -15.97 -16.48 -38.64
C GLY A 695 -15.56 -17.09 -39.98
N GLU A 696 -14.66 -18.08 -39.97
CA GLU A 696 -14.16 -18.75 -41.17
C GLU A 696 -15.25 -19.54 -41.91
N LYS A 697 -15.19 -19.59 -43.23
CA LYS A 697 -16.14 -20.30 -44.10
C LYS A 697 -15.71 -21.74 -44.33
N LEU A 698 -16.56 -22.70 -43.98
CA LEU A 698 -16.21 -24.13 -44.00
C LEU A 698 -16.56 -24.78 -45.34
N ALA A 699 -15.57 -25.12 -46.17
CA ALA A 699 -15.74 -25.72 -47.49
C ALA A 699 -15.70 -27.26 -47.47
N GLY A 700 -16.47 -27.93 -48.32
CA GLY A 700 -16.52 -29.39 -48.43
C GLY A 700 -17.44 -30.10 -47.44
N GLU A 701 -17.95 -29.38 -46.43
CA GLU A 701 -18.79 -29.90 -45.35
C GLU A 701 -20.22 -30.23 -45.79
N LYS A 702 -20.79 -31.30 -45.23
CA LYS A 702 -22.13 -31.78 -45.60
C LYS A 702 -23.22 -31.12 -44.76
N VAL A 703 -24.18 -30.48 -45.43
CA VAL A 703 -25.34 -29.82 -44.81
C VAL A 703 -26.63 -30.54 -45.21
N TYR A 704 -27.48 -30.84 -44.25
CA TYR A 704 -28.80 -31.44 -44.40
C TYR A 704 -29.90 -30.37 -44.36
N PHE A 705 -30.86 -30.46 -45.28
CA PHE A 705 -31.95 -29.50 -45.42
C PHE A 705 -33.28 -30.13 -45.04
N TYR A 706 -34.13 -29.36 -44.36
CA TYR A 706 -35.41 -29.82 -43.84
C TYR A 706 -36.54 -28.87 -44.24
N VAL A 707 -37.70 -29.44 -44.54
CA VAL A 707 -38.96 -28.73 -44.78
C VAL A 707 -40.06 -29.39 -43.95
N ASN A 708 -40.76 -28.61 -43.13
CA ASN A 708 -41.81 -29.06 -42.20
C ASN A 708 -41.37 -30.25 -41.32
N GLY A 709 -40.11 -30.23 -40.85
CA GLY A 709 -39.55 -31.27 -40.01
C GLY A 709 -39.07 -32.52 -40.76
N LYS A 710 -39.28 -32.62 -42.07
CA LYS A 710 -38.80 -33.75 -42.89
C LYS A 710 -37.52 -33.37 -43.63
N GLN A 711 -36.49 -34.22 -43.57
CA GLN A 711 -35.28 -34.08 -44.36
C GLN A 711 -35.61 -34.23 -45.86
N ILE A 712 -35.25 -33.21 -46.64
CA ILE A 712 -35.53 -33.16 -48.08
C ILE A 712 -34.29 -33.42 -48.93
N GLY A 713 -33.10 -33.35 -48.34
CA GLY A 713 -31.85 -33.70 -49.00
C GLY A 713 -30.63 -33.12 -48.28
N SER A 714 -29.48 -33.19 -48.95
CA SER A 714 -28.21 -32.65 -48.46
C SER A 714 -27.39 -32.06 -49.60
N ALA A 715 -26.49 -31.13 -49.28
CA ALA A 715 -25.48 -30.62 -50.21
C ALA A 715 -24.17 -30.35 -49.46
N ASN A 716 -23.05 -30.45 -50.16
CA ASN A 716 -21.76 -30.06 -49.62
C ASN A 716 -21.53 -28.56 -49.84
N THR A 717 -20.88 -27.90 -48.89
CA THR A 717 -20.49 -26.49 -49.02
C THR A 717 -19.41 -26.33 -50.09
N ASN A 718 -19.48 -25.25 -50.86
CA ASN A 718 -18.44 -24.88 -51.81
C ASN A 718 -17.28 -24.14 -51.12
N LYS A 719 -16.28 -23.69 -51.89
CA LYS A 719 -15.12 -22.90 -51.40
C LYS A 719 -15.46 -21.59 -50.66
N TYR A 720 -16.72 -21.18 -50.64
CA TYR A 720 -17.22 -20.02 -49.92
C TYR A 720 -18.08 -20.40 -48.69
N GLY A 721 -18.02 -21.64 -48.25
CA GLY A 721 -18.81 -22.15 -47.11
C GLY A 721 -20.28 -22.35 -47.43
N GLU A 722 -20.67 -22.35 -48.70
CA GLU A 722 -22.08 -22.26 -49.10
C GLU A 722 -22.61 -23.58 -49.68
N ALA A 723 -23.65 -24.14 -49.06
CA ALA A 723 -24.40 -25.29 -49.53
C ALA A 723 -25.76 -24.86 -50.10
N ARG A 724 -26.10 -25.32 -51.30
CA ARG A 724 -27.36 -24.99 -51.99
C ARG A 724 -28.21 -26.23 -52.24
N PHE A 725 -29.50 -26.16 -51.92
CA PHE A 725 -30.46 -27.21 -52.21
C PHE A 725 -31.73 -26.66 -52.85
N ILE A 726 -32.22 -27.32 -53.91
CA ILE A 726 -33.44 -26.93 -54.62
C ILE A 726 -34.56 -27.91 -54.26
N TYR A 727 -35.68 -27.39 -53.76
CA TYR A 727 -36.85 -28.18 -53.40
C TYR A 727 -38.07 -27.76 -54.21
N ASN A 728 -38.70 -28.73 -54.88
CA ASN A 728 -39.96 -28.54 -55.59
C ASN A 728 -41.11 -28.57 -54.57
N VAL A 729 -41.84 -27.46 -54.44
CA VAL A 729 -42.94 -27.38 -53.47
C VAL A 729 -44.22 -28.00 -54.05
N PRO A 730 -44.83 -29.01 -53.39
CA PRO A 730 -45.94 -29.77 -53.95
C PRO A 730 -47.29 -29.03 -53.94
N LYS A 731 -47.47 -28.03 -53.06
CA LYS A 731 -48.71 -27.23 -52.95
C LYS A 731 -48.49 -25.89 -52.26
N THR A 732 -49.46 -24.98 -52.36
CA THR A 732 -49.44 -23.71 -51.62
C THR A 732 -49.67 -23.95 -50.12
N ALA A 733 -48.68 -23.62 -49.28
CA ALA A 733 -48.74 -23.72 -47.82
C ALA A 733 -47.64 -22.84 -47.19
N ASN A 734 -47.70 -22.66 -45.87
CA ASN A 734 -46.56 -22.19 -45.08
C ASN A 734 -45.60 -23.36 -44.88
N TYR A 735 -44.31 -23.13 -45.13
CA TYR A 735 -43.25 -24.11 -44.92
C TYR A 735 -42.28 -23.64 -43.84
N THR A 736 -42.01 -24.49 -42.84
CA THR A 736 -40.93 -24.34 -41.86
C THR A 736 -39.67 -24.92 -42.47
N ILE A 737 -38.66 -24.09 -42.72
CA ILE A 737 -37.40 -24.50 -43.35
C ILE A 737 -36.27 -24.31 -42.35
N TYR A 738 -35.43 -25.32 -42.19
CA TYR A 738 -34.15 -25.22 -41.47
C TYR A 738 -33.10 -26.11 -42.13
N ALA A 739 -31.83 -25.85 -41.85
CA ALA A 739 -30.70 -26.67 -42.27
C ALA A 739 -29.80 -26.96 -41.06
N LYS A 740 -29.16 -28.13 -41.07
CA LYS A 740 -28.25 -28.61 -40.02
C LYS A 740 -26.99 -29.17 -40.67
N SER A 741 -25.82 -28.81 -40.15
CA SER A 741 -24.59 -29.54 -40.45
C SER A 741 -24.64 -30.94 -39.86
N GLN A 742 -23.90 -31.89 -40.45
CA GLN A 742 -23.63 -33.16 -39.79
C GLN A 742 -22.77 -32.88 -38.53
N GLN A 743 -23.03 -33.60 -37.44
CA GLN A 743 -21.99 -33.75 -36.42
C GLN A 743 -20.85 -34.54 -37.05
N THR A 744 -19.79 -33.85 -37.40
CA THR A 744 -18.58 -34.46 -37.94
C THR A 744 -17.53 -34.40 -36.85
N THR A 745 -17.03 -35.57 -36.45
CA THR A 745 -15.78 -35.64 -35.71
C THR A 745 -14.67 -35.71 -36.75
N ILE A 746 -13.86 -34.66 -36.85
CA ILE A 746 -12.65 -34.69 -37.67
C ILE A 746 -11.53 -35.11 -36.74
N THR A 747 -10.88 -36.23 -37.07
CA THR A 747 -9.68 -36.68 -36.39
C THR A 747 -8.50 -36.36 -37.29
N ASN A 748 -7.55 -35.56 -36.80
CA ASN A 748 -6.24 -35.38 -37.43
C ASN A 748 -5.15 -35.66 -36.39
N SER A 749 -3.89 -35.34 -36.71
CA SER A 749 -2.73 -35.52 -35.82
C SER A 749 -2.76 -34.68 -34.53
N THR A 750 -3.71 -33.77 -34.36
CA THR A 750 -3.82 -32.85 -33.20
C THR A 750 -5.07 -33.04 -32.34
N GLY A 751 -5.92 -34.06 -32.61
CA GLY A 751 -7.04 -34.44 -31.73
C GLY A 751 -8.38 -34.71 -32.43
N ASN A 752 -9.45 -34.85 -31.64
CA ASN A 752 -10.82 -35.10 -32.09
C ASN A 752 -11.67 -33.82 -32.09
N TYR A 753 -11.78 -33.15 -33.23
CA TYR A 753 -12.64 -31.97 -33.35
C TYR A 753 -14.08 -32.37 -33.54
N THR A 754 -14.98 -32.00 -32.63
CA THR A 754 -16.41 -32.29 -32.75
C THR A 754 -17.17 -31.03 -33.17
N PHE A 755 -17.61 -30.97 -34.43
CA PHE A 755 -18.54 -29.93 -34.87
C PHE A 755 -19.94 -30.27 -34.35
N LYS A 756 -20.48 -29.50 -33.40
CA LYS A 756 -21.87 -29.70 -32.96
C LYS A 756 -22.85 -29.20 -34.03
N GLU A 757 -23.98 -29.89 -34.10
CA GLU A 757 -25.11 -29.54 -34.97
C GLU A 757 -25.56 -28.09 -34.72
N SER A 758 -25.76 -27.30 -35.79
CA SER A 758 -26.19 -25.90 -35.66
C SER A 758 -27.59 -25.77 -35.01
N THR A 759 -27.78 -24.70 -34.24
CA THR A 759 -29.12 -24.31 -33.74
C THR A 759 -30.05 -24.03 -34.91
N SER A 760 -31.25 -24.61 -34.88
CA SER A 760 -32.20 -24.60 -36.00
C SER A 760 -32.78 -23.20 -36.25
N ILE A 761 -32.36 -22.53 -37.33
CA ILE A 761 -33.02 -21.28 -37.76
C ILE A 761 -34.25 -21.64 -38.58
N THR A 762 -35.42 -21.29 -38.06
CA THR A 762 -36.71 -21.51 -38.73
C THR A 762 -37.12 -20.26 -39.50
N GLN A 763 -37.36 -20.40 -40.81
CA GLN A 763 -38.00 -19.37 -41.62
C GLN A 763 -39.33 -19.87 -42.20
N SER A 764 -40.39 -19.06 -42.03
CA SER A 764 -41.71 -19.33 -42.62
C SER A 764 -41.82 -18.66 -43.99
N LEU A 765 -42.09 -19.43 -45.04
CA LEU A 765 -42.26 -18.92 -46.41
C LEU A 765 -43.66 -19.22 -46.96
N ASN A 766 -44.28 -18.23 -47.62
CA ASN A 766 -45.61 -18.33 -48.22
C ASN A 766 -45.50 -18.16 -49.75
N VAL A 767 -45.72 -19.22 -50.52
CA VAL A 767 -45.40 -19.29 -51.96
C VAL A 767 -46.63 -18.96 -52.83
N ASN A 768 -46.43 -18.14 -53.87
CA ASN A 768 -47.41 -17.74 -54.92
C ASN A 768 -48.53 -16.73 -54.53
N LYS A 769 -48.16 -15.57 -53.98
CA LYS A 769 -49.06 -14.40 -53.96
C LYS A 769 -49.05 -13.66 -55.31
N PRO A 770 -50.20 -13.29 -55.91
CA PRO A 770 -50.22 -12.48 -57.12
C PRO A 770 -49.60 -11.10 -56.90
N LEU A 771 -48.67 -10.70 -57.78
CA LEU A 771 -47.96 -9.41 -57.70
C LEU A 771 -48.93 -8.22 -57.70
N THR A 772 -48.72 -7.32 -56.75
CA THR A 772 -49.55 -6.12 -56.61
C THR A 772 -49.45 -5.23 -57.87
N PRO A 773 -50.58 -4.76 -58.43
CA PRO A 773 -50.57 -3.87 -59.59
C PRO A 773 -49.74 -2.61 -59.35
N ALA A 774 -49.15 -2.05 -60.42
CA ALA A 774 -48.29 -0.87 -60.33
C ALA A 774 -48.98 0.31 -59.61
N LYS A 775 -48.50 0.65 -58.40
CA LYS A 775 -49.02 1.74 -57.57
C LYS A 775 -48.09 2.94 -57.64
N ILE A 776 -48.16 3.66 -58.77
CA ILE A 776 -47.31 4.83 -59.02
C ILE A 776 -47.94 6.08 -58.41
N LYS A 777 -47.22 6.75 -57.51
CA LYS A 777 -47.64 8.01 -56.89
C LYS A 777 -46.46 8.96 -56.69
N VAL A 778 -46.75 10.25 -56.54
CA VAL A 778 -45.74 11.24 -56.12
C VAL A 778 -45.30 10.85 -54.71
N TYR A 779 -44.03 10.48 -54.58
CA TYR A 779 -43.37 10.12 -53.33
C TYR A 779 -43.06 11.37 -52.51
N SER A 780 -42.52 12.41 -53.16
CA SER A 780 -42.16 13.64 -52.48
C SER A 780 -42.12 14.84 -53.41
N LYS A 781 -42.22 16.04 -52.83
CA LYS A 781 -42.02 17.33 -53.50
C LYS A 781 -41.04 18.15 -52.67
N LYS A 782 -39.90 18.54 -53.24
CA LYS A 782 -38.91 19.40 -52.60
C LYS A 782 -38.76 20.70 -53.39
N THR A 783 -38.76 21.84 -52.71
CA THR A 783 -38.50 23.16 -53.31
C THR A 783 -37.23 23.73 -52.71
N THR A 784 -36.27 24.11 -53.55
CA THR A 784 -35.07 24.86 -53.13
C THR A 784 -35.02 26.19 -53.88
N SER A 785 -34.26 27.17 -53.39
CA SER A 785 -34.12 28.47 -54.07
C SER A 785 -32.69 28.96 -54.07
N LYS A 786 -32.31 29.72 -55.10
CA LYS A 786 -31.01 30.37 -55.25
C LYS A 786 -31.23 31.85 -55.63
N LYS A 787 -30.66 32.78 -54.85
CA LYS A 787 -30.70 34.22 -55.15
C LYS A 787 -29.48 34.58 -56.02
N THR A 788 -29.72 35.33 -57.09
CA THR A 788 -28.68 35.95 -57.94
C THR A 788 -28.83 37.47 -57.87
N LYS A 789 -27.86 38.22 -58.42
CA LYS A 789 -27.91 39.70 -58.43
C LYS A 789 -29.20 40.29 -59.03
N LYS A 790 -29.86 39.58 -59.97
CA LYS A 790 -31.08 40.06 -60.66
C LYS A 790 -32.35 39.26 -60.37
N TYR A 791 -32.25 38.00 -59.92
CA TYR A 791 -33.41 37.11 -59.79
C TYR A 791 -33.31 36.18 -58.58
N LYS A 792 -34.45 35.81 -58.00
CA LYS A 792 -34.57 34.65 -57.10
C LYS A 792 -35.17 33.47 -57.87
N ILE A 793 -34.39 32.42 -58.03
CA ILE A 793 -34.72 31.20 -58.80
C ILE A 793 -35.18 30.12 -57.82
N TYR A 794 -36.25 29.41 -58.15
CA TYR A 794 -36.80 28.30 -57.37
C TYR A 794 -36.79 27.03 -58.21
N TYR A 795 -36.31 25.93 -57.60
CA TYR A 795 -36.28 24.59 -58.18
C TYR A 795 -37.28 23.70 -57.44
N ILE A 796 -38.36 23.32 -58.11
CA ILE A 796 -39.41 22.46 -57.56
C ILE A 796 -39.22 21.07 -58.16
N THR A 797 -38.81 20.10 -57.34
CA THR A 797 -38.58 18.71 -57.75
C THR A 797 -39.66 17.80 -57.19
N TYR A 798 -40.40 17.12 -58.07
CA TYR A 798 -41.28 16.02 -57.73
C TYR A 798 -40.56 14.70 -57.95
N SER A 799 -40.54 13.84 -56.94
CA SER A 799 -40.06 12.45 -57.04
C SER A 799 -41.27 11.53 -57.07
N ILE A 800 -41.32 10.63 -58.04
CA ILE A 800 -42.44 9.71 -58.28
C ILE A 800 -41.92 8.29 -58.13
N LYS A 801 -42.58 7.47 -57.31
CA LYS A 801 -42.13 6.10 -56.98
C LYS A 801 -43.24 5.09 -57.31
N ASN A 802 -42.85 3.92 -57.80
CA ASN A 802 -43.74 2.77 -57.92
C ASN A 802 -43.66 1.92 -56.65
N TYR A 803 -44.79 1.81 -55.95
CA TYR A 803 -44.93 0.97 -54.75
C TYR A 803 -45.57 -0.39 -55.05
N GLY A 804 -46.10 -0.59 -56.26
CA GLY A 804 -46.57 -1.89 -56.71
C GLY A 804 -45.41 -2.71 -57.26
N GLU A 805 -45.54 -4.02 -57.21
CA GLU A 805 -44.48 -4.94 -57.64
C GLU A 805 -44.42 -5.08 -59.16
N LYS A 806 -45.55 -4.86 -59.87
CA LYS A 806 -45.53 -4.77 -61.34
C LYS A 806 -44.95 -3.45 -61.83
N THR A 807 -44.12 -3.50 -62.88
CA THR A 807 -43.74 -2.32 -63.67
C THR A 807 -45.00 -1.67 -64.26
N GLY A 808 -45.10 -0.34 -64.21
CA GLY A 808 -46.27 0.33 -64.76
C GLY A 808 -46.02 1.76 -65.21
N SER A 809 -47.08 2.39 -65.70
CA SER A 809 -47.07 3.75 -66.22
C SER A 809 -48.21 4.56 -65.63
N LYS A 810 -47.99 5.84 -65.37
CA LYS A 810 -49.05 6.74 -64.88
C LYS A 810 -48.82 8.18 -65.33
N THR A 811 -49.91 8.87 -65.66
CA THR A 811 -49.89 10.29 -65.99
C THR A 811 -50.39 11.11 -64.81
N PHE A 812 -49.62 12.14 -64.44
CA PHE A 812 -49.96 13.12 -63.43
C PHE A 812 -50.27 14.46 -64.12
N THR A 813 -51.31 15.15 -63.66
CA THR A 813 -51.69 16.47 -64.18
C THR A 813 -51.59 17.49 -63.05
N LYS A 814 -50.91 18.62 -63.28
CA LYS A 814 -50.79 19.71 -62.30
C LYS A 814 -51.00 21.06 -62.95
N SER A 815 -51.91 21.86 -62.39
CA SER A 815 -52.03 23.28 -62.74
C SER A 815 -50.87 24.07 -62.14
N LEU A 816 -50.18 24.84 -62.99
CA LEU A 816 -49.13 25.77 -62.57
C LEU A 816 -49.64 27.20 -62.40
N LYS A 817 -50.94 27.47 -62.59
CA LYS A 817 -51.53 28.83 -62.51
C LYS A 817 -51.09 29.58 -61.25
N ASN A 818 -51.21 28.96 -60.06
CA ASN A 818 -50.85 29.61 -58.80
C ASN A 818 -49.34 29.87 -58.64
N ILE A 819 -48.49 28.99 -59.16
CA ILE A 819 -47.03 29.18 -59.12
C ILE A 819 -46.63 30.34 -60.06
N LEU A 820 -47.27 30.38 -61.23
CA LEU A 820 -46.97 31.35 -62.29
C LEU A 820 -47.62 32.73 -62.10
N LYS A 821 -48.51 32.89 -61.11
CA LYS A 821 -48.96 34.22 -60.64
C LYS A 821 -47.81 35.04 -60.04
N LYS A 822 -46.85 34.37 -59.40
CA LYS A 822 -45.76 35.02 -58.63
C LYS A 822 -44.36 34.82 -59.23
N HIS A 823 -44.23 33.95 -60.24
CA HIS A 823 -42.95 33.56 -60.83
C HIS A 823 -43.08 33.31 -62.33
N LYS A 824 -42.02 33.56 -63.11
CA LYS A 824 -41.90 33.17 -64.52
C LYS A 824 -41.33 31.77 -64.65
N LEU A 825 -41.90 30.94 -65.54
CA LEU A 825 -41.39 29.61 -65.83
C LEU A 825 -40.09 29.71 -66.63
N TYR A 826 -39.02 29.07 -66.16
CA TYR A 826 -37.74 28.99 -66.87
C TYR A 826 -37.61 27.68 -67.65
N LYS A 827 -37.68 26.54 -66.96
CA LYS A 827 -37.46 25.22 -67.57
C LYS A 827 -38.20 24.11 -66.84
N ILE A 828 -38.58 23.07 -67.56
CA ILE A 828 -39.05 21.80 -67.02
C ILE A 828 -38.10 20.70 -67.48
N GLN A 829 -37.66 19.84 -66.56
CA GLN A 829 -36.71 18.75 -66.81
C GLN A 829 -37.25 17.45 -66.25
N THR A 830 -36.99 16.35 -66.94
CA THR A 830 -37.43 15.00 -66.55
C THR A 830 -36.28 14.00 -66.63
N THR A 831 -36.42 12.85 -65.96
CA THR A 831 -35.53 11.69 -66.08
C THR A 831 -35.93 10.75 -67.22
N LYS A 832 -35.07 9.77 -67.58
CA LYS A 832 -35.25 8.81 -68.69
C LYS A 832 -36.65 8.18 -68.78
N ASN A 833 -37.29 7.87 -67.65
CA ASN A 833 -38.60 7.20 -67.59
C ASN A 833 -39.78 8.18 -67.49
N THR A 834 -39.58 9.47 -67.82
CA THR A 834 -40.61 10.50 -67.67
C THR A 834 -40.62 11.46 -68.85
N LYS A 835 -41.81 11.70 -69.42
CA LYS A 835 -42.07 12.72 -70.44
C LYS A 835 -43.04 13.76 -69.89
N TYR A 836 -43.01 14.98 -70.42
CA TYR A 836 -43.96 16.01 -70.03
C TYR A 836 -44.56 16.71 -71.25
N ASN A 837 -45.78 17.24 -71.07
CA ASN A 837 -46.43 18.15 -72.00
C ASN A 837 -47.00 19.33 -71.19
N TYR A 838 -46.59 20.55 -71.53
CA TYR A 838 -47.03 21.78 -70.87
C TYR A 838 -47.84 22.65 -71.82
N ASN A 839 -49.11 22.84 -71.51
CA ASN A 839 -49.96 23.74 -72.28
C ASN A 839 -49.81 25.17 -71.76
N LYS A 840 -49.23 26.07 -72.57
CA LYS A 840 -48.94 27.46 -72.19
C LYS A 840 -50.18 28.31 -71.98
N ALA A 841 -51.31 28.02 -72.63
CA ALA A 841 -52.55 28.79 -72.49
C ALA A 841 -53.27 28.46 -71.17
N SER A 842 -53.52 27.17 -70.92
CA SER A 842 -54.20 26.69 -69.70
C SER A 842 -53.29 26.64 -68.46
N LYS A 843 -51.97 26.74 -68.65
CA LYS A 843 -50.92 26.57 -67.62
C LYS A 843 -50.96 25.20 -66.93
N ILE A 844 -51.41 24.16 -67.64
CA ILE A 844 -51.47 22.79 -67.13
C ILE A 844 -50.24 22.00 -67.60
N LEU A 845 -49.58 21.33 -66.65
CA LEU A 845 -48.47 20.41 -66.90
C LEU A 845 -48.97 18.97 -66.73
N LYS A 846 -48.90 18.18 -67.81
CA LYS A 846 -49.07 16.73 -67.78
C LYS A 846 -47.70 16.05 -67.75
N THR A 847 -47.49 15.14 -66.83
CA THR A 847 -46.25 14.38 -66.63
C THR A 847 -46.55 12.90 -66.73
N ILE A 848 -45.99 12.24 -67.75
CA ILE A 848 -46.20 10.83 -68.05
C ILE A 848 -44.97 10.06 -67.57
N VAL A 849 -45.16 9.21 -66.56
CA VAL A 849 -44.15 8.26 -66.12
C VAL A 849 -44.40 6.94 -66.84
N LYS A 850 -43.40 6.41 -67.55
CA LYS A 850 -43.52 5.15 -68.31
C LYS A 850 -42.61 4.08 -67.74
N ASN A 851 -43.13 2.86 -67.64
CA ASN A 851 -42.40 1.64 -67.29
C ASN A 851 -41.51 1.80 -66.05
N LEU A 852 -42.06 2.35 -64.96
CA LEU A 852 -41.33 2.53 -63.72
C LEU A 852 -41.34 1.22 -62.92
N ALA A 853 -40.17 0.57 -62.82
CA ALA A 853 -39.99 -0.67 -62.06
C ALA A 853 -40.21 -0.46 -60.55
N HIS A 854 -40.46 -1.55 -59.82
CA HIS A 854 -40.67 -1.54 -58.37
C HIS A 854 -39.54 -0.80 -57.64
N ASN A 855 -39.91 0.04 -56.66
CA ASN A 855 -39.01 0.86 -55.85
C ASN A 855 -38.12 1.88 -56.59
N LYS A 856 -38.16 1.98 -57.93
CA LYS A 856 -37.41 3.00 -58.68
C LYS A 856 -38.12 4.37 -58.64
N ILE A 857 -37.32 5.43 -58.75
CA ILE A 857 -37.77 6.82 -58.64
C ILE A 857 -37.56 7.56 -59.95
N ALA A 858 -38.62 8.17 -60.47
CA ALA A 858 -38.57 9.11 -61.58
C ALA A 858 -38.71 10.55 -61.07
N LYS A 859 -38.04 11.52 -61.70
CA LYS A 859 -38.03 12.92 -61.24
C LYS A 859 -38.53 13.89 -62.30
N LEU A 860 -39.33 14.86 -61.86
CA LEU A 860 -39.75 16.04 -62.62
C LEU A 860 -39.27 17.29 -61.88
N LYS A 861 -38.43 18.09 -62.53
CA LYS A 861 -37.93 19.36 -61.98
C LYS A 861 -38.54 20.53 -62.75
N ILE A 862 -39.09 21.50 -62.03
CA ILE A 862 -39.65 22.74 -62.58
C ILE A 862 -38.86 23.89 -61.98
N THR A 863 -38.23 24.68 -62.86
CA THR A 863 -37.47 25.86 -62.47
C THR A 863 -38.30 27.10 -62.81
N VAL A 864 -38.58 27.93 -61.81
CA VAL A 864 -39.27 29.21 -61.96
C VAL A 864 -38.46 30.31 -61.30
N TYR A 865 -38.63 31.57 -61.70
CA TYR A 865 -37.89 32.70 -61.14
C TYR A 865 -38.76 33.93 -60.99
N ARG A 866 -38.37 34.84 -60.10
CA ARG A 866 -38.90 36.20 -60.04
C ARG A 866 -37.75 37.19 -59.94
N LYS A 867 -37.94 38.44 -60.34
CA LYS A 867 -36.94 39.51 -60.13
C LYS A 867 -36.68 39.62 -58.62
N ALA A 868 -35.40 39.69 -58.23
CA ALA A 868 -34.96 39.59 -56.84
C ALA A 868 -35.49 40.75 -56.01
#